data_AF-A0A2T5IRS9-F1
#
_entry.id   AF-A0A2T5IRS9-F1
#
_cell.length_a   1.000
_cell.length_b   1.000
_cell.length_c   1.000
_cell.angle_alpha   90.00
_cell.angle_beta   90.00
_cell.angle_gamma   90.00
#
_symmetry.space_group_name_H-M   'P 1'
#
loop_
_entity.id
_entity.type
_entity.pdbx_description
1 polymer ?
#
loop_
_entity_poly.entity_id
_entity_poly.type
_entity_poly.pdbx_seq_one_letter_code
_entity_poly.pdbx_strand_id
1 'polypeptide(L)'
;MVKEELLRFDGRPLFPERLAYTANYDLSPLEACLYADVTDYVRNEMNRADKLDGKRKGTVGFALTQLQRRLASSPEAIYQSLKRRRKRLEERLEEMKLVARGHAVKQGVAETLGEYIVKKQIDIPDNLDDIDDELSAEEYELYAEQVVDQATAAETIHELDAEIVILKGLEHQALQVVQSKSDRKWEELSSLLQDKPEMFTASGSRRKLIIFTEHKDTLNYLVGRISDMLGQPESVVIIHGGTNRDQRRKAQEEFRNNPDVLVLIATDAAGEGVNLQNANLMVNYDLPWNPNRLEQRFGRIHRIGQSEVCHLWNLVANETREGEVFNKLFEKIETEKKALGGKVFDILGEAFENKSLKELLIEAIRYGESPEVKQRLNQVIEGALDTNHLKEIMQRNALVEQHMTLADLYIVKEEMEKAEARKLQPYFIRAFFSEAFPLLGGEMRSREFGRFEVRHVPAIFRERDRVIGETRTPVLKKYERICFEKQQIRMDGKPMADLIHPGHPLMHVTTDIILSMHREKLKQGAILFDANDDSTEAKVLFMIDHSVRQNSADNPLTVSRRLQFVEINSQSQADNAGWAPHLDLEPINDNDLIRIKTVLSQPWLQGDLESLALQYASRHLVPAHYQEVKARLEKQADKILAAVNERLVKEISYWSDRYIKLTDDVSAGKQPRVQPEMARRRVDELTERLNQRKRELFTMKNVVSSTPVILGGALVIPQGLLAKLKGQTTFSLDAQARARVERIAMEAVINAERKKGFTIFDVSAQKCGWDITSRPPVNADGSILPDRHIEVKGRAKGQSTITVSRNEILYALNQADKFILAIVLVNTDNSFEGPYYIANPFTKEPDWAETSKNLDLAALLERASKDV
;
A
#
# COMPACT_ATOMS: atom_id res chain seq x y z
N MET A 1 8.49 -16.91 -16.06
CA MET A 1 7.24 -17.65 -15.76
C MET A 1 6.07 -16.68 -15.87
N VAL A 2 4.96 -17.09 -16.49
CA VAL A 2 3.72 -16.28 -16.58
C VAL A 2 2.94 -16.42 -15.27
N LYS A 3 2.12 -15.43 -14.88
CA LYS A 3 1.45 -15.40 -13.55
C LYS A 3 0.60 -16.64 -13.29
N GLU A 4 -0.02 -17.19 -14.33
CA GLU A 4 -0.90 -18.36 -14.29
C GLU A 4 -0.16 -19.66 -13.95
N GLU A 5 1.17 -19.70 -14.08
CA GLU A 5 2.01 -20.86 -13.78
C GLU A 5 2.64 -20.78 -12.38
N LEU A 6 2.50 -19.64 -11.69
CA LEU A 6 3.02 -19.48 -10.35
C LEU A 6 2.12 -20.25 -9.38
N LEU A 7 2.72 -21.20 -8.67
CA LEU A 7 2.06 -21.97 -7.63
C LEU A 7 2.50 -21.50 -6.24
N ARG A 8 1.61 -21.64 -5.28
CA ARG A 8 1.95 -21.61 -3.86
C ARG A 8 2.74 -22.87 -3.50
N PHE A 9 3.39 -22.87 -2.34
CA PHE A 9 4.14 -24.03 -1.84
C PHE A 9 3.27 -25.29 -1.66
N ASP A 10 1.94 -25.14 -1.55
CA ASP A 10 0.98 -26.24 -1.46
C ASP A 10 0.47 -26.74 -2.83
N GLY A 11 1.02 -26.22 -3.94
CA GLY A 11 0.67 -26.61 -5.31
C GLY A 11 -0.59 -25.95 -5.87
N ARG A 12 -1.27 -25.05 -5.13
CA ARG A 12 -2.41 -24.28 -5.66
C ARG A 12 -1.94 -23.09 -6.51
N PRO A 13 -2.73 -22.62 -7.48
CA PRO A 13 -2.42 -21.39 -8.22
C PRO A 13 -2.21 -20.20 -7.27
N LEU A 14 -1.14 -19.44 -7.49
CA LEU A 14 -0.81 -18.23 -6.72
C LEU A 14 -1.80 -17.11 -7.02
N PHE A 15 -2.29 -17.06 -8.26
CA PHE A 15 -3.28 -16.11 -8.73
C PHE A 15 -4.64 -16.79 -8.94
N PRO A 16 -5.75 -16.12 -8.60
CA PRO A 16 -7.08 -16.64 -8.86
C PRO A 16 -7.44 -16.53 -10.34
N GLU A 17 -8.52 -17.19 -10.72
CA GLU A 17 -9.04 -17.16 -12.09
C GLU A 17 -9.43 -15.72 -12.51
N ARG A 18 -9.24 -15.47 -13.80
CA ARG A 18 -9.46 -14.18 -14.45
C ARG A 18 -10.51 -14.33 -15.57
N LEU A 19 -11.65 -13.68 -15.39
CA LEU A 19 -12.78 -13.72 -16.32
C LEU A 19 -13.04 -12.33 -16.89
N ALA A 20 -12.94 -12.20 -18.21
CA ALA A 20 -13.24 -10.96 -18.93
C ALA A 20 -14.44 -11.18 -19.85
N TYR A 21 -15.39 -10.25 -19.82
CA TYR A 21 -16.65 -10.31 -20.54
C TYR A 21 -16.79 -9.06 -21.41
N THR A 22 -17.33 -9.24 -22.62
CA THR A 22 -17.80 -8.12 -23.44
C THR A 22 -19.30 -7.95 -23.20
N ALA A 23 -19.68 -6.80 -22.67
CA ALA A 23 -21.07 -6.41 -22.44
C ALA A 23 -21.50 -5.49 -23.58
N ASN A 24 -22.10 -6.11 -24.59
CA ASN A 24 -22.53 -5.44 -25.82
C ASN A 24 -23.90 -4.78 -25.63
N TYR A 25 -24.07 -3.57 -26.18
CA TYR A 25 -25.36 -2.86 -26.20
C TYR A 25 -25.57 -2.15 -27.54
N ASP A 26 -26.84 -1.89 -27.85
CA ASP A 26 -27.25 -1.15 -29.05
C ASP A 26 -27.69 0.26 -28.66
N LEU A 27 -27.41 1.23 -29.52
CA LEU A 27 -27.71 2.64 -29.29
C LEU A 27 -29.22 2.88 -29.40
N SER A 28 -29.73 3.84 -28.64
CA SER A 28 -31.10 4.32 -28.85
C SER A 28 -31.17 5.11 -30.18
N PRO A 29 -32.37 5.28 -30.78
CA PRO A 29 -32.50 6.04 -32.01
C PRO A 29 -31.92 7.47 -31.94
N LEU A 30 -32.03 8.12 -30.78
CA LEU A 30 -31.47 9.46 -30.56
C LEU A 30 -29.94 9.43 -30.45
N GLU A 31 -29.38 8.43 -29.75
CA GLU A 31 -27.93 8.24 -29.66
C GLU A 31 -27.32 7.89 -31.02
N ALA A 32 -27.97 7.02 -31.80
CA ALA A 32 -27.52 6.65 -33.14
C ALA A 32 -27.50 7.85 -34.10
N CYS A 33 -28.53 8.70 -34.06
CA CYS A 33 -28.58 9.93 -34.84
C CYS A 33 -27.45 10.90 -34.43
N LEU A 34 -27.29 11.15 -33.13
CA LEU A 34 -26.21 12.00 -32.62
C LEU A 34 -24.84 11.44 -33.01
N TYR A 35 -24.66 10.12 -32.91
CA TYR A 35 -23.40 9.47 -33.25
C TYR A 35 -23.05 9.67 -34.72
N ALA A 36 -24.01 9.47 -35.63
CA ALA A 36 -23.81 9.68 -37.05
C ALA A 36 -23.43 11.14 -37.36
N ASP A 37 -24.21 12.11 -36.85
CA ASP A 37 -24.00 13.53 -37.15
C ASP A 37 -22.66 14.06 -36.59
N VAL A 38 -22.28 13.65 -35.38
CA VAL A 38 -20.98 14.02 -34.78
C VAL A 38 -19.82 13.33 -35.50
N THR A 39 -19.97 12.06 -35.87
CA THR A 39 -18.93 11.32 -36.62
C THR A 39 -18.71 11.96 -38.01
N ASP A 40 -19.78 12.39 -38.67
CA ASP A 40 -19.69 13.08 -39.95
C ASP A 40 -19.04 14.46 -39.81
N TYR A 41 -19.36 15.21 -38.75
CA TYR A 41 -18.65 16.44 -38.42
C TYR A 41 -17.15 16.19 -38.20
N VAL A 42 -16.79 15.20 -37.37
CA VAL A 42 -15.39 14.82 -37.11
C VAL A 42 -14.67 14.45 -38.41
N ARG A 43 -15.28 13.63 -39.26
CA ARG A 43 -14.73 13.20 -40.55
C ARG A 43 -14.49 14.37 -41.49
N ASN A 44 -15.47 15.27 -41.61
CA ASN A 44 -15.38 16.44 -42.48
C ASN A 44 -14.30 17.43 -42.01
N GLU A 45 -14.23 17.70 -40.70
CA GLU A 45 -13.21 18.58 -40.15
C GLU A 45 -11.81 17.94 -40.18
N MET A 46 -11.68 16.61 -40.05
CA MET A 46 -10.41 15.91 -40.25
C MET A 46 -9.93 16.03 -41.70
N ASN A 47 -10.83 15.87 -42.68
CA ASN A 47 -10.50 16.05 -44.09
C ASN A 47 -10.11 17.50 -44.44
N ARG A 48 -10.65 18.49 -43.72
CA ARG A 48 -10.20 19.89 -43.82
C ARG A 48 -8.85 20.09 -43.16
N ALA A 49 -8.64 19.53 -41.96
CA ALA A 49 -7.39 19.61 -41.24
C ALA A 49 -6.22 19.00 -42.02
N ASP A 50 -6.48 17.99 -42.86
CA ASP A 50 -5.47 17.41 -43.76
C ASP A 50 -4.89 18.39 -44.79
N LYS A 51 -5.61 19.49 -45.08
CA LYS A 51 -5.15 20.57 -45.97
C LYS A 51 -4.30 21.62 -45.24
N LEU A 52 -4.19 21.54 -43.91
CA LEU A 52 -3.37 22.44 -43.10
C LEU A 52 -1.94 21.90 -42.99
N ASP A 53 -0.97 22.81 -42.83
CA ASP A 53 0.44 22.45 -42.68
C ASP A 53 0.89 22.35 -41.20
N GLY A 54 1.88 21.48 -40.97
CA GLY A 54 2.68 21.42 -39.73
C GLY A 54 1.88 21.12 -38.45
N LYS A 55 2.24 21.81 -37.35
CA LYS A 55 1.71 21.57 -35.98
C LYS A 55 0.19 21.78 -35.86
N ARG A 56 -0.40 22.60 -36.72
CA ARG A 56 -1.84 22.94 -36.67
C ARG A 56 -2.70 21.76 -37.11
N LYS A 57 -2.27 21.02 -38.15
CA LYS A 57 -2.93 19.79 -38.60
C LYS A 57 -3.03 18.75 -37.48
N GLY A 58 -1.91 18.45 -36.82
CA GLY A 58 -1.89 17.45 -35.76
C GLY A 58 -2.73 17.85 -34.54
N THR A 59 -2.69 19.13 -34.14
CA THR A 59 -3.49 19.64 -33.00
C THR A 59 -5.00 19.52 -33.25
N VAL A 60 -5.46 19.85 -34.47
CA VAL A 60 -6.87 19.71 -34.85
C VAL A 60 -7.27 18.24 -34.97
N GLY A 61 -6.44 17.41 -35.59
CA GLY A 61 -6.67 15.97 -35.69
C GLY A 61 -6.80 15.29 -34.31
N PHE A 62 -5.94 15.67 -33.36
CA PHE A 62 -6.02 15.20 -31.98
C PHE A 62 -7.31 15.66 -31.29
N ALA A 63 -7.68 16.94 -31.41
CA ALA A 63 -8.92 17.47 -30.83
C ALA A 63 -10.17 16.73 -31.31
N LEU A 64 -10.23 16.44 -32.61
CA LEU A 64 -11.35 15.73 -33.23
C LEU A 64 -11.38 14.25 -32.81
N THR A 65 -10.21 13.61 -32.67
CA THR A 65 -10.11 12.24 -32.15
C THR A 65 -10.61 12.17 -30.70
N GLN A 66 -10.26 13.15 -29.86
CA GLN A 66 -10.76 13.22 -28.48
C GLN A 66 -12.26 13.51 -28.43
N LEU A 67 -12.80 14.33 -29.35
CA LEU A 67 -14.24 14.56 -29.45
C LEU A 67 -14.99 13.26 -29.77
N GLN A 68 -14.46 12.46 -30.71
CA GLN A 68 -15.00 11.14 -31.05
C GLN A 68 -14.95 10.17 -29.86
N ARG A 69 -13.85 10.14 -29.10
CA ARG A 69 -13.75 9.32 -27.88
C ARG A 69 -14.79 9.71 -26.83
N ARG A 70 -15.03 11.01 -26.66
CA ARG A 70 -16.05 11.52 -25.73
C ARG A 70 -17.48 11.17 -26.17
N LEU A 71 -17.74 11.15 -27.48
CA LEU A 71 -19.00 10.67 -28.05
C LEU A 71 -19.27 9.20 -27.69
N ALA A 72 -18.26 8.33 -27.82
CA ALA A 72 -18.37 6.92 -27.43
C ALA A 72 -18.41 6.70 -25.90
N SER A 73 -18.08 7.73 -25.12
CA SER A 73 -17.98 7.63 -23.66
C SER A 73 -19.33 7.80 -22.98
N SER A 74 -19.96 8.98 -23.07
CA SER A 74 -21.32 9.22 -22.54
C SER A 74 -21.99 10.43 -23.21
N PRO A 75 -23.34 10.47 -23.27
CA PRO A 75 -24.08 11.63 -23.77
C PRO A 75 -23.71 12.94 -23.04
N GLU A 76 -23.46 12.87 -21.72
CA GLU A 76 -23.05 14.04 -20.93
C GLU A 76 -21.66 14.54 -21.36
N ALA A 77 -20.69 13.64 -21.56
CA ALA A 77 -19.34 14.04 -21.94
C ALA A 77 -19.26 14.72 -23.31
N ILE A 78 -20.02 14.23 -24.29
CA ILE A 78 -20.08 14.86 -25.61
C ILE A 78 -20.84 16.18 -25.58
N TYR A 79 -21.95 16.27 -24.84
CA TYR A 79 -22.69 17.52 -24.65
C TYR A 79 -21.79 18.62 -24.07
N GLN A 80 -21.08 18.33 -22.98
CA GLN A 80 -20.18 19.31 -22.35
C GLN A 80 -19.04 19.72 -23.29
N SER A 81 -18.49 18.79 -24.08
CA SER A 81 -17.46 19.11 -25.07
C SER A 81 -17.94 20.00 -26.20
N LEU A 82 -19.09 19.68 -26.82
CA LEU A 82 -19.66 20.50 -27.88
C LEU A 82 -19.98 21.92 -27.38
N LYS A 83 -20.55 22.02 -26.18
CA LYS A 83 -20.85 23.29 -25.51
C LYS A 83 -19.59 24.13 -25.26
N ARG A 84 -18.55 23.54 -24.66
CA ARG A 84 -17.28 24.25 -24.39
C ARG A 84 -16.60 24.67 -25.68
N ARG A 85 -16.52 23.76 -26.66
CA ARG A 85 -15.93 24.02 -27.99
C ARG A 85 -16.67 25.15 -28.70
N ARG A 86 -18.00 25.11 -28.80
CA ARG A 86 -18.79 26.19 -29.39
C ARG A 86 -18.49 27.52 -28.72
N LYS A 87 -18.54 27.59 -27.39
CA LYS A 87 -18.32 28.83 -26.65
C LYS A 87 -16.93 29.43 -26.92
N ARG A 88 -15.87 28.60 -26.91
CA ARG A 88 -14.51 29.07 -27.20
C ARG A 88 -14.36 29.54 -28.66
N LEU A 89 -15.01 28.87 -29.61
CA LEU A 89 -14.99 29.31 -31.01
C LEU A 89 -15.78 30.60 -31.22
N GLU A 90 -16.89 30.81 -30.51
CA GLU A 90 -17.63 32.09 -30.49
C GLU A 90 -16.78 33.24 -29.96
N GLU A 91 -16.10 33.05 -28.82
CA GLU A 91 -15.16 34.03 -28.25
C GLU A 91 -14.05 34.38 -29.26
N ARG A 92 -13.46 33.37 -29.90
CA ARG A 92 -12.43 33.55 -30.96
C ARG A 92 -12.97 34.27 -32.19
N LEU A 93 -14.21 34.01 -32.59
CA LEU A 93 -14.86 34.68 -33.71
C LEU A 93 -15.08 36.17 -33.40
N GLU A 94 -15.49 36.50 -32.18
CA GLU A 94 -15.65 37.88 -31.72
C GLU A 94 -14.31 38.62 -31.74
N GLU A 95 -13.24 38.00 -31.24
CA GLU A 95 -11.87 38.54 -31.31
C GLU A 95 -11.43 38.81 -32.75
N MET A 96 -11.60 37.85 -33.66
CA MET A 96 -11.27 38.04 -35.09
C MET A 96 -12.09 39.16 -35.72
N LYS A 97 -13.39 39.24 -35.40
CA LYS A 97 -14.28 40.32 -35.88
C LYS A 97 -13.89 41.68 -35.29
N LEU A 98 -13.35 41.74 -34.07
CA LEU A 98 -12.84 42.95 -33.42
C LEU A 98 -11.52 43.41 -34.06
N VAL A 99 -10.59 42.49 -34.30
CA VAL A 99 -9.31 42.78 -34.98
C VAL A 99 -9.56 43.24 -36.42
N ALA A 100 -10.45 42.57 -37.16
CA ALA A 100 -10.82 42.99 -38.52
C ALA A 100 -11.48 44.38 -38.54
N ARG A 101 -12.31 44.72 -37.53
CA ARG A 101 -12.89 46.05 -37.35
C ARG A 101 -11.87 47.09 -36.90
N GLY A 102 -10.87 46.71 -36.10
CA GLY A 102 -9.77 47.56 -35.66
C GLY A 102 -8.80 47.91 -36.80
N HIS A 103 -8.52 46.97 -37.69
CA HIS A 103 -7.75 47.21 -38.92
C HIS A 103 -8.48 48.13 -39.92
N ALA A 104 -9.82 48.18 -39.88
CA ALA A 104 -10.60 49.11 -40.69
C ALA A 104 -10.60 50.57 -40.16
N VAL A 105 -10.12 50.82 -38.94
CA VAL A 105 -10.23 52.13 -38.27
C VAL A 105 -8.88 52.82 -37.98
N LYS A 106 -7.72 52.20 -38.20
CA LYS A 106 -6.42 52.90 -38.02
C LYS A 106 -5.33 52.53 -39.04
N GLN A 107 -5.25 53.34 -40.11
CA GLN A 107 -3.97 53.97 -40.43
C GLN A 107 -3.64 54.93 -39.28
N GLY A 108 -2.67 54.59 -38.44
CA GLY A 108 -2.16 55.48 -37.40
C GLY A 108 -2.34 54.99 -35.96
N VAL A 109 -1.26 54.43 -35.43
CA VAL A 109 -0.88 54.36 -34.01
C VAL A 109 -1.76 53.52 -33.09
N ALA A 110 -1.28 52.31 -32.77
CA ALA A 110 -1.21 51.74 -31.41
C ALA A 110 -0.57 50.33 -31.44
N GLU A 111 0.74 50.21 -31.20
CA GLU A 111 1.37 48.97 -30.73
C GLU A 111 1.63 49.12 -29.24
N THR A 112 0.62 48.84 -28.43
CA THR A 112 0.75 48.46 -27.02
C THR A 112 -0.64 48.10 -26.53
N LEU A 113 -1.02 46.83 -26.67
CA LEU A 113 -2.10 46.22 -25.90
C LEU A 113 -2.12 44.72 -26.16
N GLY A 114 -1.82 43.92 -25.13
CA GLY A 114 -2.49 42.64 -24.96
C GLY A 114 -1.64 41.38 -24.80
N GLU A 115 -0.46 41.44 -24.18
CA GLU A 115 0.03 40.27 -23.44
C GLU A 115 -0.95 40.02 -22.27
N TYR A 116 -1.90 39.09 -22.46
CA TYR A 116 -2.66 38.52 -21.36
C TYR A 116 -2.65 36.99 -21.41
N ILE A 117 -1.67 36.44 -20.68
CA ILE A 117 -1.78 35.29 -19.77
C ILE A 117 -2.35 33.98 -20.38
N VAL A 118 -1.47 33.17 -20.96
CA VAL A 118 -1.59 31.70 -20.87
C VAL A 118 -0.85 31.27 -19.61
N LYS A 119 -1.59 30.98 -18.52
CA LYS A 119 -1.02 30.30 -17.35
C LYS A 119 -0.68 28.86 -17.75
N LYS A 120 0.63 28.54 -17.77
CA LYS A 120 1.26 27.29 -18.20
C LYS A 120 1.07 26.97 -19.69
N GLN A 121 1.97 27.47 -20.53
CA GLN A 121 2.29 26.83 -21.81
C GLN A 121 2.92 25.48 -21.49
N ILE A 122 2.20 24.38 -21.72
CA ILE A 122 2.81 23.05 -21.79
C ILE A 122 3.48 22.99 -23.17
N ASP A 123 4.78 22.68 -23.20
CA ASP A 123 5.54 22.50 -24.43
C ASP A 123 4.90 21.36 -25.24
N ILE A 124 4.39 21.69 -26.43
CA ILE A 124 3.62 20.78 -27.27
C ILE A 124 4.60 19.81 -27.94
N PRO A 125 4.44 18.48 -27.80
CA PRO A 125 5.27 17.53 -28.53
C PRO A 125 5.15 17.69 -30.05
N ASP A 126 6.27 17.56 -30.76
CA ASP A 126 6.31 17.72 -32.23
C ASP A 126 5.59 16.59 -32.98
N ASN A 127 5.35 15.45 -32.31
CA ASN A 127 4.60 14.31 -32.87
C ASN A 127 3.37 14.00 -32.00
N LEU A 128 2.17 14.31 -32.48
CA LEU A 128 0.92 14.10 -31.74
C LEU A 128 0.42 12.63 -31.74
N ASP A 129 1.00 11.77 -32.59
CA ASP A 129 0.57 10.38 -32.70
C ASP A 129 1.00 9.53 -31.48
N ASP A 130 2.10 9.90 -30.81
CA ASP A 130 2.69 9.14 -29.70
C ASP A 130 2.41 9.78 -28.30
N ILE A 131 1.50 10.77 -28.22
CA ILE A 131 1.13 11.47 -26.95
C ILE A 131 0.70 10.51 -25.84
N ASP A 132 0.02 9.41 -26.18
CA ASP A 132 -0.45 8.41 -25.22
C ASP A 132 0.69 7.66 -24.51
N ASP A 133 1.88 7.64 -25.12
CA ASP A 133 3.11 6.99 -24.63
C ASP A 133 4.11 8.01 -24.05
N GLU A 134 4.06 9.27 -24.49
CA GLU A 134 4.95 10.36 -24.06
C GLU A 134 4.48 11.07 -22.78
N LEU A 135 3.18 11.30 -22.63
CA LEU A 135 2.62 12.00 -21.47
C LEU A 135 2.26 11.01 -20.36
N SER A 136 2.46 11.43 -19.11
CA SER A 136 1.78 10.74 -18.01
C SER A 136 0.26 10.82 -18.23
N ALA A 137 -0.47 9.85 -17.68
CA ALA A 137 -1.92 9.83 -17.85
C ALA A 137 -2.61 11.10 -17.28
N GLU A 138 -2.02 11.75 -16.26
CA GLU A 138 -2.47 13.05 -15.72
C GLU A 138 -2.22 14.20 -16.70
N GLU A 139 -1.05 14.27 -17.33
CA GLU A 139 -0.72 15.28 -18.34
C GLU A 139 -1.56 15.11 -19.60
N TYR A 140 -1.82 13.87 -20.00
CA TYR A 140 -2.69 13.53 -21.12
C TYR A 140 -4.11 14.05 -20.92
N GLU A 141 -4.72 13.76 -19.76
CA GLU A 141 -6.08 14.19 -19.42
C GLU A 141 -6.17 15.73 -19.46
N LEU A 142 -5.18 16.42 -18.89
CA LEU A 142 -5.13 17.88 -18.89
C LEU A 142 -4.97 18.46 -20.31
N TYR A 143 -4.09 17.90 -21.13
CA TYR A 143 -3.87 18.34 -22.50
C TYR A 143 -5.11 18.12 -23.38
N ALA A 144 -5.73 16.94 -23.29
CA ALA A 144 -6.96 16.61 -23.99
C ALA A 144 -8.08 17.62 -23.68
N GLU A 145 -8.27 17.99 -22.42
CA GLU A 145 -9.25 19.02 -22.04
C GLU A 145 -8.94 20.41 -22.64
N GLN A 146 -7.66 20.79 -22.74
CA GLN A 146 -7.29 22.10 -23.26
C GLN A 146 -7.50 22.22 -24.78
N VAL A 147 -7.11 21.18 -25.52
CA VAL A 147 -7.04 21.19 -26.99
C VAL A 147 -8.39 20.96 -27.66
N VAL A 148 -9.23 20.07 -27.09
CA VAL A 148 -10.58 19.74 -27.62
C VAL A 148 -11.42 20.99 -27.83
N ASP A 149 -11.31 21.95 -26.92
CA ASP A 149 -12.16 23.12 -26.92
C ASP A 149 -11.64 24.26 -27.83
N GLN A 150 -10.35 24.27 -28.24
CA GLN A 150 -9.72 25.41 -28.94
C GLN A 150 -9.35 25.14 -30.41
N ALA A 151 -9.01 23.90 -30.74
CA ALA A 151 -8.44 23.59 -32.05
C ALA A 151 -9.54 23.57 -33.13
N THR A 152 -9.40 24.40 -34.16
CA THR A 152 -10.33 24.48 -35.31
C THR A 152 -9.54 24.43 -36.62
N ALA A 153 -10.13 23.77 -37.62
CA ALA A 153 -9.63 23.75 -38.98
C ALA A 153 -9.95 25.02 -39.78
N ALA A 154 -10.86 25.87 -39.27
CA ALA A 154 -11.28 27.09 -39.95
C ALA A 154 -10.12 28.09 -40.10
N GLU A 155 -9.95 28.64 -41.30
CA GLU A 155 -8.95 29.67 -41.61
C GLU A 155 -9.60 31.04 -41.78
N THR A 156 -10.89 31.09 -42.13
CA THR A 156 -11.64 32.34 -42.34
C THR A 156 -12.75 32.56 -41.32
N ILE A 157 -13.15 33.82 -41.14
CA ILE A 157 -14.32 34.20 -40.31
C ILE A 157 -15.58 33.47 -40.79
N HIS A 158 -15.75 33.29 -42.10
CA HIS A 158 -16.94 32.63 -42.66
C HIS A 158 -16.97 31.13 -42.36
N GLU A 159 -15.83 30.44 -42.48
CA GLU A 159 -15.70 29.03 -42.10
C GLU A 159 -15.94 28.82 -40.61
N LEU A 160 -15.38 29.71 -39.76
CA LEU A 160 -15.56 29.64 -38.31
C LEU A 160 -17.02 29.88 -37.89
N ASP A 161 -17.70 30.84 -38.53
CA ASP A 161 -19.12 31.12 -38.31
C ASP A 161 -19.98 29.90 -38.73
N ALA A 162 -19.67 29.26 -39.86
CA ALA A 162 -20.33 28.03 -40.31
C ALA A 162 -20.09 26.84 -39.36
N GLU A 163 -18.85 26.65 -38.86
CA GLU A 163 -18.53 25.62 -37.87
C GLU A 163 -19.34 25.82 -36.57
N ILE A 164 -19.46 27.06 -36.09
CA ILE A 164 -20.25 27.40 -34.90
C ILE A 164 -21.74 27.07 -35.09
N VAL A 165 -22.30 27.30 -36.28
CA VAL A 165 -23.70 26.92 -36.59
C VAL A 165 -23.89 25.41 -36.51
N ILE A 166 -22.95 24.62 -37.06
CA ILE A 166 -22.99 23.15 -36.95
C ILE A 166 -22.91 22.73 -35.48
N LEU A 167 -21.96 23.28 -34.72
CA LEU A 167 -21.78 22.97 -33.30
C LEU A 167 -23.01 23.32 -32.45
N LYS A 168 -23.78 24.36 -32.80
CA LYS A 168 -25.06 24.68 -32.14
C LYS A 168 -26.10 23.58 -32.35
N GLY A 169 -26.18 23.06 -33.58
CA GLY A 169 -27.06 21.93 -33.91
C GLY A 169 -26.69 20.68 -33.12
N LEU A 170 -25.40 20.31 -33.15
CA LEU A 170 -24.89 19.14 -32.43
C LEU A 170 -25.04 19.27 -30.91
N GLU A 171 -24.78 20.46 -30.32
CA GLU A 171 -25.01 20.70 -28.89
C GLU A 171 -26.48 20.51 -28.53
N HIS A 172 -27.39 20.99 -29.36
CA HIS A 172 -28.83 20.83 -29.14
C HIS A 172 -29.25 19.36 -29.18
N GLN A 173 -28.79 18.60 -30.17
CA GLN A 173 -29.05 17.16 -30.25
C GLN A 173 -28.46 16.41 -29.05
N ALA A 174 -27.22 16.71 -28.66
CA ALA A 174 -26.60 16.10 -27.49
C ALA A 174 -27.38 16.40 -26.20
N LEU A 175 -27.85 17.64 -26.04
CA LEU A 175 -28.71 18.02 -24.92
C LEU A 175 -30.03 17.27 -24.91
N GLN A 176 -30.66 17.06 -26.08
CA GLN A 176 -31.88 16.26 -26.19
C GLN A 176 -31.65 14.81 -25.75
N VAL A 177 -30.54 14.18 -26.14
CA VAL A 177 -30.17 12.83 -25.68
C VAL A 177 -30.01 12.80 -24.15
N VAL A 178 -29.25 13.74 -23.58
CA VAL A 178 -29.07 13.85 -22.12
C VAL A 178 -30.42 14.01 -21.39
N GLN A 179 -31.29 14.90 -21.90
CA GLN A 179 -32.61 15.16 -21.31
C GLN A 179 -33.59 14.00 -21.45
N SER A 180 -33.45 13.19 -22.51
CA SER A 180 -34.27 12.00 -22.71
C SER A 180 -34.06 10.94 -21.62
N LYS A 181 -32.90 10.98 -20.94
CA LYS A 181 -32.42 9.96 -19.98
C LYS A 181 -32.31 8.54 -20.55
N SER A 182 -32.50 8.38 -21.86
CA SER A 182 -32.34 7.15 -22.62
C SER A 182 -30.87 6.98 -23.01
N ASP A 183 -30.05 6.62 -22.03
CA ASP A 183 -28.64 6.26 -22.22
C ASP A 183 -28.52 4.73 -22.15
N ARG A 184 -28.31 4.08 -23.30
CA ARG A 184 -28.29 2.62 -23.39
C ARG A 184 -27.07 2.01 -22.71
N LYS A 185 -25.94 2.73 -22.72
CA LYS A 185 -24.72 2.32 -22.04
C LYS A 185 -24.91 2.32 -20.52
N TRP A 186 -25.58 3.36 -20.00
CA TRP A 186 -26.01 3.40 -18.61
C TRP A 186 -26.99 2.29 -18.29
N GLU A 187 -27.98 2.01 -19.14
CA GLU A 187 -28.96 0.94 -18.90
C GLU A 187 -28.27 -0.43 -18.80
N GLU A 188 -27.29 -0.70 -19.66
CA GLU A 188 -26.48 -1.92 -19.58
C GLU A 188 -25.66 -1.96 -18.29
N LEU A 189 -24.96 -0.88 -17.94
CA LEU A 189 -24.27 -0.79 -16.65
C LEU A 189 -25.23 -1.02 -15.47
N SER A 190 -26.41 -0.41 -15.51
CA SER A 190 -27.43 -0.51 -14.47
C SER A 190 -27.95 -1.94 -14.31
N SER A 191 -28.22 -2.63 -15.42
CA SER A 191 -28.55 -4.05 -15.46
C SER A 191 -27.41 -4.88 -14.84
N LEU A 192 -26.16 -4.64 -15.24
CA LEU A 192 -25.00 -5.30 -14.66
C LEU A 192 -24.92 -5.10 -13.13
N LEU A 193 -25.17 -3.88 -12.65
CA LEU A 193 -25.12 -3.54 -11.22
C LEU A 193 -26.25 -4.16 -10.39
N GLN A 194 -27.42 -4.42 -10.99
CA GLN A 194 -28.61 -4.85 -10.26
C GLN A 194 -28.91 -6.34 -10.39
N ASP A 195 -28.64 -6.92 -11.57
CA ASP A 195 -29.19 -8.22 -11.94
C ASP A 195 -28.14 -9.35 -11.91
N LYS A 196 -26.85 -9.00 -11.90
CA LYS A 196 -25.77 -9.99 -11.94
C LYS A 196 -25.48 -10.58 -10.55
N PRO A 197 -25.51 -11.92 -10.38
CA PRO A 197 -25.26 -12.55 -9.08
C PRO A 197 -23.84 -12.28 -8.58
N GLU A 198 -22.87 -12.07 -9.48
CA GLU A 198 -21.48 -11.74 -9.14
C GLU A 198 -21.37 -10.43 -8.35
N MET A 199 -22.32 -9.50 -8.50
CA MET A 199 -22.36 -8.23 -7.78
C MET A 199 -22.70 -8.40 -6.30
N PHE A 200 -23.14 -9.59 -5.89
CA PHE A 200 -23.54 -9.87 -4.52
C PHE A 200 -22.67 -10.95 -3.88
N THR A 201 -22.53 -10.88 -2.56
CA THR A 201 -21.96 -11.96 -1.75
C THR A 201 -23.00 -13.07 -1.59
N ALA A 202 -22.57 -14.25 -1.13
CA ALA A 202 -23.49 -15.33 -0.79
C ALA A 202 -24.51 -14.93 0.30
N SER A 203 -24.22 -13.90 1.10
CA SER A 203 -25.15 -13.35 2.10
C SER A 203 -26.13 -12.31 1.54
N GLY A 204 -26.08 -12.01 0.24
CA GLY A 204 -26.92 -11.01 -0.42
C GLY A 204 -26.43 -9.56 -0.30
N SER A 205 -25.24 -9.31 0.26
CA SER A 205 -24.66 -7.96 0.34
C SER A 205 -23.96 -7.60 -0.97
N ARG A 206 -23.96 -6.33 -1.37
CA ARG A 206 -23.22 -5.90 -2.57
C ARG A 206 -21.71 -6.04 -2.37
N ARG A 207 -21.01 -6.52 -3.40
CA ARG A 207 -19.54 -6.53 -3.47
C ARG A 207 -19.01 -5.16 -3.90
N LYS A 208 -17.76 -4.88 -3.55
CA LYS A 208 -17.06 -3.66 -3.99
C LYS A 208 -16.73 -3.75 -5.49
N LEU A 209 -16.99 -2.67 -6.20
CA LEU A 209 -16.82 -2.55 -7.65
C LEU A 209 -15.93 -1.37 -8.01
N ILE A 210 -15.09 -1.56 -9.03
CA ILE A 210 -14.32 -0.47 -9.63
C ILE A 210 -14.85 -0.19 -11.03
N ILE A 211 -15.08 1.07 -11.36
CA ILE A 211 -15.48 1.51 -12.70
C ILE A 211 -14.40 2.43 -13.24
N PHE A 212 -13.85 2.09 -14.40
CA PHE A 212 -12.90 2.93 -15.12
C PHE A 212 -13.58 3.71 -16.23
N THR A 213 -13.29 5.00 -16.29
CA THR A 213 -13.72 5.93 -17.35
C THR A 213 -12.52 6.64 -17.93
N GLU A 214 -12.59 7.11 -19.17
CA GLU A 214 -11.50 7.94 -19.73
C GLU A 214 -11.63 9.41 -19.34
N HIS A 215 -12.87 9.90 -19.19
CA HIS A 215 -13.14 11.33 -19.06
C HIS A 215 -13.81 11.69 -17.74
N LYS A 216 -13.38 12.81 -17.16
CA LYS A 216 -13.94 13.36 -15.92
C LYS A 216 -15.44 13.68 -16.01
N ASP A 217 -15.92 14.17 -17.16
CA ASP A 217 -17.34 14.49 -17.36
C ASP A 217 -18.20 13.22 -17.24
N THR A 218 -17.76 12.11 -17.85
CA THR A 218 -18.39 10.78 -17.71
C THR A 218 -18.34 10.28 -16.27
N LEU A 219 -17.20 10.44 -15.60
CA LEU A 219 -17.08 10.09 -14.18
C LEU A 219 -18.12 10.84 -13.34
N ASN A 220 -18.24 12.16 -13.49
CA ASN A 220 -19.21 12.97 -12.74
C ASN A 220 -20.66 12.54 -13.02
N TYR A 221 -20.97 12.26 -14.29
CA TYR A 221 -22.25 11.72 -14.71
C TYR A 221 -22.57 10.39 -14.00
N LEU A 222 -21.63 9.45 -14.00
CA LEU A 222 -21.81 8.15 -13.35
C LEU A 222 -21.93 8.27 -11.83
N VAL A 223 -21.20 9.20 -11.19
CA VAL A 223 -21.37 9.46 -9.75
C VAL A 223 -22.82 9.80 -9.44
N GLY A 224 -23.43 10.72 -10.17
CA GLY A 224 -24.83 11.09 -9.97
C GLY A 224 -25.77 9.89 -10.16
N ARG A 225 -25.67 9.21 -11.31
CA ARG A 225 -26.55 8.09 -11.67
C ARG A 225 -26.44 6.90 -10.69
N ILE A 226 -25.22 6.55 -10.28
CA ILE A 226 -24.98 5.44 -9.34
C ILE A 226 -25.40 5.83 -7.93
N SER A 227 -25.12 7.07 -7.50
CA SER A 227 -25.54 7.55 -6.18
C SER A 227 -27.07 7.56 -6.05
N ASP A 228 -27.78 7.99 -7.10
CA ASP A 228 -29.24 7.98 -7.15
C ASP A 228 -29.79 6.54 -7.12
N MET A 229 -29.18 5.62 -7.86
CA MET A 229 -29.56 4.21 -7.86
C MET A 229 -29.37 3.55 -6.49
N LEU A 230 -28.24 3.82 -5.84
CA LEU A 230 -27.91 3.24 -4.53
C LEU A 230 -28.64 3.96 -3.38
N GLY A 231 -29.20 5.15 -3.63
CA GLY A 231 -29.89 5.97 -2.64
C GLY A 231 -28.97 6.58 -1.57
N GLN A 232 -27.64 6.44 -1.73
CA GLN A 232 -26.63 6.90 -0.77
C GLN A 232 -25.40 7.46 -1.49
N PRO A 233 -25.23 8.79 -1.57
CA PRO A 233 -24.08 9.39 -2.23
C PRO A 233 -22.72 9.00 -1.62
N GLU A 234 -22.65 8.73 -0.32
CA GLU A 234 -21.40 8.31 0.34
C GLU A 234 -20.97 6.88 -0.04
N SER A 235 -21.78 6.13 -0.81
CA SER A 235 -21.43 4.79 -1.30
C SER A 235 -20.49 4.80 -2.51
N VAL A 236 -20.30 5.97 -3.13
CA VAL A 236 -19.44 6.17 -4.31
C VAL A 236 -18.26 7.08 -3.95
N VAL A 237 -17.05 6.63 -4.28
CA VAL A 237 -15.84 7.44 -4.17
C VAL A 237 -15.18 7.59 -5.54
N ILE A 238 -14.40 8.67 -5.70
CA ILE A 238 -13.80 9.02 -6.99
C ILE A 238 -12.31 9.27 -6.91
N ILE A 239 -11.61 8.93 -7.99
CA ILE A 239 -10.18 9.21 -8.16
C ILE A 239 -9.94 9.67 -9.61
N HIS A 240 -9.55 10.93 -9.82
CA HIS A 240 -9.26 11.49 -11.15
C HIS A 240 -7.94 12.28 -11.18
N GLY A 241 -7.42 12.68 -12.35
CA GLY A 241 -6.08 13.31 -12.47
C GLY A 241 -5.90 14.55 -11.59
N GLY A 242 -6.92 15.40 -11.49
CA GLY A 242 -6.94 16.54 -10.56
C GLY A 242 -7.12 16.23 -9.06
N THR A 243 -7.25 14.96 -8.66
CA THR A 243 -7.39 14.57 -7.24
C THR A 243 -6.03 14.64 -6.55
N ASN A 244 -5.91 15.46 -5.51
CA ASN A 244 -4.65 15.61 -4.79
C ASN A 244 -4.27 14.30 -4.05
N ARG A 245 -2.99 14.18 -3.68
CA ARG A 245 -2.43 12.94 -3.11
C ARG A 245 -3.14 12.47 -1.83
N ASP A 246 -3.52 13.39 -0.95
CA ASP A 246 -4.14 13.06 0.34
C ASP A 246 -5.61 12.66 0.17
N GLN A 247 -6.35 13.35 -0.71
CA GLN A 247 -7.70 12.97 -1.12
C GLN A 247 -7.71 11.61 -1.81
N ARG A 248 -6.74 11.35 -2.69
CA ARG A 248 -6.59 10.05 -3.37
C ARG A 248 -6.38 8.93 -2.36
N ARG A 249 -5.51 9.15 -1.37
CA ARG A 249 -5.29 8.19 -0.28
C ARG A 249 -6.55 8.01 0.57
N LYS A 250 -7.23 9.08 0.95
CA LYS A 250 -8.50 9.00 1.67
C LYS A 250 -9.54 8.16 0.92
N ALA A 251 -9.73 8.41 -0.37
CA ALA A 251 -10.67 7.65 -1.21
C ALA A 251 -10.30 6.15 -1.27
N GLN A 252 -9.01 5.83 -1.34
CA GLN A 252 -8.52 4.44 -1.28
C GLN A 252 -8.84 3.78 0.05
N GLU A 253 -8.59 4.45 1.18
CA GLU A 253 -8.84 3.91 2.52
C GLU A 253 -10.34 3.74 2.80
N GLU A 254 -11.16 4.71 2.40
CA GLU A 254 -12.62 4.60 2.45
C GLU A 254 -13.10 3.41 1.60
N PHE A 255 -12.65 3.30 0.34
CA PHE A 255 -12.98 2.15 -0.50
C PHE A 255 -12.48 0.82 0.11
N ARG A 256 -11.33 0.82 0.78
CA ARG A 256 -10.72 -0.39 1.35
C ARG A 256 -11.50 -0.93 2.55
N ASN A 257 -11.83 -0.05 3.48
CA ASN A 257 -12.17 -0.42 4.85
C ASN A 257 -13.57 0.02 5.28
N ASN A 258 -14.20 0.97 4.59
CA ASN A 258 -15.56 1.41 4.91
C ASN A 258 -16.57 0.48 4.19
N PRO A 259 -17.43 -0.24 4.92
CA PRO A 259 -18.39 -1.16 4.30
C PRO A 259 -19.52 -0.45 3.52
N ASP A 260 -19.76 0.83 3.77
CA ASP A 260 -20.79 1.59 3.05
C ASP A 260 -20.34 2.02 1.66
N VAL A 261 -19.02 2.07 1.43
CA VAL A 261 -18.43 2.47 0.15
C VAL A 261 -18.39 1.26 -0.76
N LEU A 262 -19.22 1.24 -1.79
CA LEU A 262 -19.42 0.11 -2.68
C LEU A 262 -18.73 0.30 -4.04
N VAL A 263 -18.67 1.54 -4.54
CA VAL A 263 -18.17 1.82 -5.89
C VAL A 263 -17.03 2.82 -5.86
N LEU A 264 -15.93 2.49 -6.54
CA LEU A 264 -14.85 3.42 -6.85
C LEU A 264 -14.87 3.72 -8.35
N ILE A 265 -15.06 4.98 -8.72
CA ILE A 265 -14.97 5.42 -10.12
C ILE A 265 -13.64 6.14 -10.34
N ALA A 266 -12.86 5.70 -11.32
CA ALA A 266 -11.53 6.25 -11.55
C ALA A 266 -11.27 6.61 -13.02
N THR A 267 -10.57 7.71 -13.25
CA THR A 267 -9.94 7.98 -14.56
C THR A 267 -8.59 7.29 -14.67
N ASP A 268 -8.14 7.02 -15.90
CA ASP A 268 -6.82 6.41 -16.15
C ASP A 268 -5.67 7.17 -15.50
N ALA A 269 -5.77 8.49 -15.49
CA ALA A 269 -4.81 9.41 -14.88
C ALA A 269 -4.49 9.10 -13.42
N ALA A 270 -5.48 8.65 -12.65
CA ALA A 270 -5.35 8.54 -11.21
C ALA A 270 -5.53 7.11 -10.67
N GLY A 271 -5.95 6.16 -11.52
CA GLY A 271 -5.92 4.73 -11.22
C GLY A 271 -4.53 4.09 -11.29
N GLU A 272 -3.56 4.77 -11.91
CA GLU A 272 -2.19 4.27 -12.01
C GLU A 272 -1.50 4.21 -10.64
N GLY A 273 -0.80 3.10 -10.37
CA GLY A 273 -0.09 2.85 -9.12
C GLY A 273 -0.95 2.48 -7.90
N VAL A 274 -2.28 2.49 -8.01
CA VAL A 274 -3.17 2.16 -6.88
C VAL A 274 -3.26 0.64 -6.66
N ASN A 275 -3.34 0.21 -5.40
CA ASN A 275 -3.66 -1.17 -5.02
C ASN A 275 -5.15 -1.27 -4.67
N LEU A 276 -5.93 -2.01 -5.46
CA LEU A 276 -7.40 -2.10 -5.33
C LEU A 276 -7.89 -3.54 -5.12
N GLN A 277 -7.02 -4.42 -4.62
CA GLN A 277 -7.30 -5.85 -4.37
C GLN A 277 -8.47 -6.15 -3.41
N ASN A 278 -9.08 -5.13 -2.80
CA ASN A 278 -10.29 -5.25 -1.99
C ASN A 278 -11.55 -5.47 -2.84
N ALA A 279 -11.47 -5.14 -4.13
CA ALA A 279 -12.48 -5.50 -5.11
C ALA A 279 -11.94 -6.62 -6.00
N ASN A 280 -12.84 -7.50 -6.41
CA ASN A 280 -12.61 -8.52 -7.43
C ASN A 280 -13.49 -8.27 -8.68
N LEU A 281 -14.26 -7.17 -8.68
CA LEU A 281 -15.15 -6.79 -9.77
C LEU A 281 -14.67 -5.48 -10.40
N MET A 282 -14.66 -5.43 -11.73
CA MET A 282 -14.26 -4.26 -12.49
C MET A 282 -15.13 -4.06 -13.73
N VAL A 283 -15.51 -2.82 -14.02
CA VAL A 283 -16.13 -2.43 -15.29
C VAL A 283 -15.24 -1.41 -15.98
N ASN A 284 -14.88 -1.68 -17.23
CA ASN A 284 -14.42 -0.64 -18.13
C ASN A 284 -15.65 -0.02 -18.79
N TYR A 285 -16.02 1.16 -18.30
CA TYR A 285 -17.07 1.94 -18.93
C TYR A 285 -16.61 2.46 -20.28
N ASP A 286 -15.35 2.90 -20.35
CA ASP A 286 -14.68 3.32 -21.59
C ASP A 286 -13.48 2.42 -21.85
N LEU A 287 -13.27 2.03 -23.10
CA LEU A 287 -12.14 1.19 -23.49
C LEU A 287 -10.96 2.03 -23.97
N PRO A 288 -9.76 1.84 -23.39
CA PRO A 288 -8.58 2.53 -23.83
C PRO A 288 -8.16 2.07 -25.23
N TRP A 289 -7.78 3.03 -26.06
CA TRP A 289 -7.25 2.76 -27.40
C TRP A 289 -5.81 2.21 -27.37
N ASN A 290 -5.22 2.09 -26.18
CA ASN A 290 -3.95 1.41 -25.94
C ASN A 290 -4.20 0.08 -25.16
N PRO A 291 -3.94 -1.10 -25.78
CA PRO A 291 -4.14 -2.41 -25.15
C PRO A 291 -3.39 -2.57 -23.82
N ASN A 292 -2.21 -1.95 -23.67
CA ASN A 292 -1.45 -2.02 -22.41
C ASN A 292 -2.24 -1.43 -21.23
N ARG A 293 -3.00 -0.36 -21.47
CA ARG A 293 -3.81 0.27 -20.41
C ARG A 293 -4.92 -0.65 -19.95
N LEU A 294 -5.53 -1.42 -20.86
CA LEU A 294 -6.56 -2.40 -20.53
C LEU A 294 -6.01 -3.46 -19.56
N GLU A 295 -4.81 -3.98 -19.85
CA GLU A 295 -4.14 -4.96 -18.99
C GLU A 295 -3.73 -4.37 -17.65
N GLN A 296 -3.16 -3.17 -17.66
CA GLN A 296 -2.78 -2.46 -16.44
C GLN A 296 -3.98 -2.18 -15.53
N ARG A 297 -5.18 -1.92 -16.09
CA ARG A 297 -6.42 -1.76 -15.31
C ARG A 297 -6.78 -3.08 -14.63
N PHE A 298 -6.82 -4.20 -15.35
CA PHE A 298 -7.16 -5.48 -14.73
C PHE A 298 -6.12 -5.91 -13.67
N GLY A 299 -4.84 -5.63 -13.94
CA GLY A 299 -3.75 -5.78 -12.99
C GLY A 299 -3.84 -4.90 -11.73
N ARG A 300 -4.87 -4.05 -11.55
CA ARG A 300 -5.14 -3.35 -10.27
C ARG A 300 -5.84 -4.23 -9.24
N ILE A 301 -6.61 -5.22 -9.69
CA ILE A 301 -7.31 -6.20 -8.84
C ILE A 301 -6.72 -7.61 -8.92
N HIS A 302 -6.16 -7.99 -10.08
CA HIS A 302 -5.51 -9.29 -10.28
C HIS A 302 -4.02 -9.19 -9.91
N ARG A 303 -3.73 -9.39 -8.62
CA ARG A 303 -2.40 -9.26 -8.02
C ARG A 303 -2.19 -10.33 -6.94
N ILE A 304 -0.93 -10.62 -6.62
CA ILE A 304 -0.55 -11.57 -5.55
C ILE A 304 -1.30 -11.24 -4.25
N GLY A 305 -2.01 -12.22 -3.72
CA GLY A 305 -2.84 -12.10 -2.51
C GLY A 305 -4.34 -11.93 -2.76
N GLN A 306 -4.78 -11.75 -4.01
CA GLN A 306 -6.19 -11.87 -4.36
C GLN A 306 -6.63 -13.35 -4.26
N SER A 307 -7.77 -13.60 -3.61
CA SER A 307 -8.30 -14.96 -3.40
C SER A 307 -9.59 -15.20 -4.19
N GLU A 308 -10.32 -14.14 -4.52
CA GLU A 308 -11.57 -14.22 -5.26
C GLU A 308 -11.31 -14.23 -6.76
N VAL A 309 -12.19 -14.90 -7.52
CA VAL A 309 -12.20 -14.81 -8.98
C VAL A 309 -12.38 -13.35 -9.40
N CYS A 310 -11.53 -12.89 -10.31
CA CYS A 310 -11.59 -11.51 -10.78
C CYS A 310 -12.44 -11.42 -12.05
N HIS A 311 -13.47 -10.56 -12.01
CA HIS A 311 -14.39 -10.33 -13.12
C HIS A 311 -14.17 -8.94 -13.72
N LEU A 312 -14.05 -8.88 -15.05
CA LEU A 312 -13.93 -7.66 -15.83
C LEU A 312 -15.04 -7.59 -16.88
N TRP A 313 -15.85 -6.53 -16.88
CA TRP A 313 -16.82 -6.25 -17.94
C TRP A 313 -16.35 -5.06 -18.79
N ASN A 314 -16.33 -5.26 -20.11
CA ASN A 314 -16.01 -4.24 -21.10
C ASN A 314 -17.30 -3.82 -21.81
N LEU A 315 -17.77 -2.58 -21.60
CA LEU A 315 -18.95 -2.07 -22.30
C LEU A 315 -18.58 -1.68 -23.74
N VAL A 316 -19.30 -2.23 -24.71
CA VAL A 316 -19.06 -2.00 -26.15
C VAL A 316 -20.38 -1.74 -26.87
N ALA A 317 -20.46 -0.65 -27.63
CA ALA A 317 -21.62 -0.37 -28.49
C ALA A 317 -21.48 -1.16 -29.81
N ASN A 318 -22.49 -1.93 -30.22
CA ASN A 318 -22.39 -2.72 -31.45
C ASN A 318 -22.43 -1.86 -32.73
N GLU A 319 -23.16 -0.74 -32.68
CA GLU A 319 -23.50 0.06 -33.86
C GLU A 319 -22.48 1.19 -34.13
N THR A 320 -21.35 1.20 -33.41
CA THR A 320 -20.29 2.20 -33.58
C THR A 320 -19.08 1.63 -34.33
N ARG A 321 -18.31 2.51 -34.98
CA ARG A 321 -17.10 2.14 -35.73
C ARG A 321 -16.04 1.56 -34.80
N GLU A 322 -15.90 2.11 -33.60
CA GLU A 322 -15.01 1.63 -32.57
C GLU A 322 -15.46 0.26 -32.05
N GLY A 323 -16.77 0.07 -31.89
CA GLY A 323 -17.37 -1.18 -31.44
C GLY A 323 -17.08 -2.37 -32.34
N GLU A 324 -17.15 -2.19 -33.67
CA GLU A 324 -16.77 -3.21 -34.63
C GLU A 324 -15.32 -3.69 -34.42
N VAL A 325 -14.38 -2.73 -34.22
CA VAL A 325 -12.95 -3.02 -34.00
C VAL A 325 -12.74 -3.73 -32.66
N PHE A 326 -13.36 -3.26 -31.58
CA PHE A 326 -13.24 -3.86 -30.25
C PHE A 326 -13.85 -5.26 -30.18
N ASN A 327 -15.00 -5.49 -30.82
CA ASN A 327 -15.63 -6.80 -30.89
C ASN A 327 -14.71 -7.81 -31.58
N LYS A 328 -14.13 -7.45 -32.72
CA LYS A 328 -13.18 -8.31 -33.44
C LYS A 328 -11.92 -8.59 -32.62
N LEU A 329 -11.40 -7.56 -31.93
CA LEU A 329 -10.26 -7.69 -31.04
C LEU A 329 -10.54 -8.70 -29.92
N PHE A 330 -11.64 -8.55 -29.19
CA PHE A 330 -11.98 -9.43 -28.07
C PHE A 330 -12.30 -10.86 -28.50
N GLU A 331 -12.97 -11.04 -29.64
CA GLU A 331 -13.22 -12.37 -30.23
C GLU A 331 -11.91 -13.11 -30.51
N LYS A 332 -10.94 -12.41 -31.09
CA LYS A 332 -9.63 -12.99 -31.41
C LYS A 332 -8.83 -13.29 -30.14
N ILE A 333 -8.83 -12.39 -29.15
CA ILE A 333 -8.16 -12.62 -27.86
C ILE A 333 -8.73 -13.87 -27.17
N GLU A 334 -10.05 -14.05 -27.16
CA GLU A 334 -10.69 -15.21 -26.53
C GLU A 334 -10.36 -16.52 -27.26
N THR A 335 -10.26 -16.46 -28.60
CA THR A 335 -9.82 -17.59 -29.42
C THR A 335 -8.38 -18.00 -29.07
N GLU A 336 -7.45 -17.03 -29.04
CA GLU A 336 -6.06 -17.29 -28.69
C GLU A 336 -5.90 -17.71 -27.23
N LYS A 337 -6.71 -17.17 -26.31
CA LYS A 337 -6.73 -17.55 -24.90
C LYS A 337 -7.01 -19.04 -24.74
N LYS A 338 -7.98 -19.58 -25.51
CA LYS A 338 -8.29 -21.02 -25.53
C LYS A 338 -7.16 -21.84 -26.14
N ALA A 339 -6.53 -21.34 -27.21
CA ALA A 339 -5.43 -22.03 -27.88
C ALA A 339 -4.13 -22.08 -27.04
N LEU A 340 -3.87 -21.03 -26.25
CA LEU A 340 -2.63 -20.85 -25.48
C LEU A 340 -2.79 -21.12 -23.97
N GLY A 341 -3.97 -21.59 -23.54
CA GLY A 341 -4.23 -21.99 -22.14
C GLY A 341 -4.24 -20.82 -21.15
N GLY A 342 -4.82 -19.67 -21.54
CA GLY A 342 -5.00 -18.50 -20.66
C GLY A 342 -3.98 -17.37 -20.81
N LYS A 343 -2.96 -17.52 -21.67
CA LYS A 343 -1.69 -16.78 -21.61
C LYS A 343 -1.57 -15.52 -22.49
N VAL A 344 -2.69 -14.96 -22.96
CA VAL A 344 -2.69 -13.96 -24.06
C VAL A 344 -2.69 -12.52 -23.57
N PHE A 345 -3.23 -12.25 -22.39
CA PHE A 345 -3.48 -10.88 -21.95
C PHE A 345 -2.20 -10.14 -21.48
N ASP A 346 -1.24 -10.84 -20.86
CA ASP A 346 0.03 -10.25 -20.38
C ASP A 346 0.95 -9.76 -21.53
N ILE A 347 0.66 -10.09 -22.80
CA ILE A 347 1.49 -9.81 -23.98
C ILE A 347 0.79 -8.90 -25.02
N LEU A 348 -0.42 -8.42 -24.75
CA LEU A 348 -1.20 -7.63 -25.71
C LEU A 348 -0.53 -6.34 -26.16
N GLY A 349 0.29 -5.72 -25.32
CA GLY A 349 1.08 -4.55 -25.69
C GLY A 349 2.08 -4.79 -26.79
N GLU A 350 2.72 -5.96 -26.75
CA GLU A 350 3.80 -6.35 -27.65
C GLU A 350 3.26 -6.99 -28.93
N ALA A 351 1.98 -7.39 -28.95
CA ALA A 351 1.33 -7.97 -30.14
C ALA A 351 1.10 -6.94 -31.27
N PHE A 352 1.02 -5.64 -30.95
CA PHE A 352 0.73 -4.57 -31.91
C PHE A 352 1.98 -3.76 -32.32
N GLU A 353 3.12 -4.42 -32.59
CA GLU A 353 4.41 -3.78 -32.91
C GLU A 353 4.40 -2.92 -34.18
N ASN A 354 3.65 -3.29 -35.23
CA ASN A 354 3.71 -2.64 -36.55
C ASN A 354 2.62 -1.57 -36.78
N LYS A 355 1.46 -1.71 -36.16
CA LYS A 355 0.32 -0.80 -36.31
C LYS A 355 -0.47 -0.76 -35.02
N SER A 356 -0.61 0.44 -34.44
CA SER A 356 -1.25 0.59 -33.13
C SER A 356 -2.77 0.41 -33.23
N LEU A 357 -3.41 -0.02 -32.14
CA LEU A 357 -4.88 -0.10 -32.06
C LEU A 357 -5.53 1.28 -32.29
N LYS A 358 -4.88 2.35 -31.82
CA LYS A 358 -5.26 3.75 -32.08
C LYS A 358 -5.34 4.05 -33.57
N GLU A 359 -4.32 3.69 -34.35
CA GLU A 359 -4.32 3.89 -35.81
C GLU A 359 -5.46 3.12 -36.50
N LEU A 360 -5.73 1.89 -36.05
CA LEU A 360 -6.86 1.09 -36.57
C LEU A 360 -8.21 1.75 -36.30
N LEU A 361 -8.42 2.28 -35.10
CA LEU A 361 -9.65 2.97 -34.72
C LEU A 361 -9.84 4.26 -35.52
N ILE A 362 -8.78 5.07 -35.70
CA ILE A 362 -8.83 6.28 -36.52
C ILE A 362 -9.18 5.94 -37.98
N GLU A 363 -8.58 4.88 -38.55
CA GLU A 363 -8.93 4.43 -39.90
C GLU A 363 -10.38 3.97 -40.01
N ALA A 364 -10.90 3.27 -39.00
CA ALA A 364 -12.29 2.83 -38.96
C ALA A 364 -13.26 4.02 -38.91
N ILE A 365 -12.95 5.06 -38.13
CA ILE A 365 -13.76 6.29 -38.04
C ILE A 365 -13.75 7.04 -39.38
N ARG A 366 -12.60 7.13 -40.04
CA ARG A 366 -12.45 7.89 -41.29
C ARG A 366 -13.02 7.19 -42.51
N TYR A 367 -12.82 5.87 -42.62
CA TYR A 367 -13.01 5.12 -43.85
C TYR A 367 -13.82 3.82 -43.69
N GLY A 368 -14.39 3.56 -42.51
CA GLY A 368 -15.11 2.32 -42.17
C GLY A 368 -16.42 2.09 -42.93
N GLU A 369 -16.75 2.88 -43.95
CA GLU A 369 -17.85 2.60 -44.88
C GLU A 369 -17.40 1.72 -46.05
N SER A 370 -16.10 1.70 -46.37
CA SER A 370 -15.55 0.85 -47.41
C SER A 370 -15.40 -0.61 -46.93
N PRO A 371 -16.03 -1.60 -47.60
CA PRO A 371 -15.87 -3.01 -47.28
C PRO A 371 -14.41 -3.48 -47.33
N GLU A 372 -13.62 -2.91 -48.24
CA GLU A 372 -12.18 -3.22 -48.42
C GLU A 372 -11.37 -2.78 -47.19
N VAL A 373 -11.66 -1.59 -46.65
CA VAL A 373 -11.01 -1.08 -45.45
C VAL A 373 -11.37 -1.93 -44.24
N LYS A 374 -12.64 -2.32 -44.08
CA LYS A 374 -13.07 -3.23 -43.00
C LYS A 374 -12.33 -4.56 -43.06
N GLN A 375 -12.23 -5.17 -44.24
CA GLN A 375 -11.52 -6.44 -44.41
C GLN A 375 -10.03 -6.31 -44.07
N ARG A 376 -9.39 -5.21 -44.50
CA ARG A 376 -8.00 -4.92 -44.18
C ARG A 376 -7.78 -4.75 -42.67
N LEU A 377 -8.65 -4.01 -41.98
CA LEU A 377 -8.57 -3.85 -40.51
C LEU A 377 -8.66 -5.20 -39.79
N ASN A 378 -9.60 -6.06 -40.21
CA ASN A 378 -9.74 -7.40 -39.66
C ASN A 378 -8.47 -8.25 -39.85
N GLN A 379 -7.85 -8.21 -41.04
CA GLN A 379 -6.60 -8.92 -41.31
C GLN A 379 -5.45 -8.43 -40.42
N VAL A 380 -5.36 -7.13 -40.14
CA VAL A 380 -4.32 -6.59 -39.26
C VAL A 380 -4.52 -7.10 -37.82
N ILE A 381 -5.75 -7.11 -37.31
CA ILE A 381 -6.06 -7.64 -35.97
C ILE A 381 -5.75 -9.14 -35.90
N GLU A 382 -6.10 -9.90 -36.94
CA GLU A 382 -5.84 -11.34 -37.00
C GLU A 382 -4.35 -11.66 -37.04
N GLY A 383 -3.55 -10.89 -37.79
CA GLY A 383 -2.10 -11.05 -37.85
C GLY A 383 -1.38 -10.63 -36.58
N ALA A 384 -1.82 -9.54 -35.94
CA ALA A 384 -1.25 -9.08 -34.66
C ALA A 384 -1.45 -10.11 -33.53
N LEU A 385 -2.57 -10.84 -33.56
CA LEU A 385 -2.90 -11.88 -32.58
C LEU A 385 -2.67 -13.28 -33.14
N ASP A 386 -1.65 -13.49 -33.97
CA ASP A 386 -1.28 -14.81 -34.46
C ASP A 386 -0.68 -15.69 -33.34
N THR A 387 -1.09 -16.96 -33.29
CA THR A 387 -0.69 -17.90 -32.23
C THR A 387 0.83 -18.09 -32.14
N ASN A 388 1.55 -18.12 -33.26
CA ASN A 388 3.00 -18.33 -33.26
C ASN A 388 3.73 -17.06 -32.81
N HIS A 389 3.28 -15.90 -33.30
CA HIS A 389 3.81 -14.61 -32.87
C HIS A 389 3.65 -14.40 -31.36
N LEU A 390 2.48 -14.72 -30.79
CA LEU A 390 2.25 -14.66 -29.35
C LEU A 390 3.16 -15.61 -28.56
N LYS A 391 3.43 -16.82 -29.07
CA LYS A 391 4.38 -17.76 -28.43
C LYS A 391 5.82 -17.23 -28.40
N GLU A 392 6.27 -16.57 -29.47
CA GLU A 392 7.61 -15.98 -29.53
C GLU A 392 7.78 -14.86 -28.49
N ILE A 393 6.78 -13.99 -28.36
CA ILE A 393 6.76 -12.93 -27.34
C ILE A 393 6.83 -13.53 -25.94
N MET A 394 6.08 -14.60 -25.67
CA MET A 394 6.10 -15.27 -24.36
C MET A 394 7.46 -15.88 -24.03
N GLN A 395 8.14 -16.48 -25.02
CA GLN A 395 9.48 -17.04 -24.83
C GLN A 395 10.50 -15.94 -24.54
N ARG A 396 10.43 -14.80 -25.24
CA ARG A 396 11.26 -13.61 -25.00
C ARG A 396 11.10 -13.09 -23.56
N ASN A 397 9.86 -12.99 -23.07
CA ASN A 397 9.54 -12.41 -21.76
C ASN A 397 9.82 -13.36 -20.57
N ALA A 398 10.07 -14.64 -20.82
CA ALA A 398 10.35 -15.61 -19.77
C ALA A 398 11.76 -15.48 -19.13
N LEU A 399 12.68 -14.72 -19.76
CA LEU A 399 14.12 -14.69 -19.48
C LEU A 399 14.59 -13.76 -18.34
N VAL A 400 13.78 -13.52 -17.30
CA VAL A 400 14.27 -12.82 -16.10
C VAL A 400 14.85 -13.83 -15.11
N GLU A 401 16.13 -14.17 -15.29
CA GLU A 401 16.93 -14.96 -14.37
C GLU A 401 17.64 -14.05 -13.35
N GLN A 402 16.99 -13.76 -12.23
CA GLN A 402 17.71 -13.42 -11.01
C GLN A 402 17.12 -14.20 -9.85
N HIS A 403 17.71 -15.35 -9.56
CA HIS A 403 17.46 -16.08 -8.33
C HIS A 403 18.25 -15.42 -7.19
N MET A 404 17.58 -15.16 -6.06
CA MET A 404 18.30 -14.87 -4.81
C MET A 404 19.19 -16.08 -4.48
N THR A 405 20.46 -15.83 -4.16
CA THR A 405 21.33 -16.93 -3.72
C THR A 405 20.92 -17.42 -2.33
N LEU A 406 21.27 -18.66 -1.97
CA LEU A 406 21.04 -19.17 -0.61
C LEU A 406 21.67 -18.28 0.46
N ALA A 407 22.84 -17.68 0.19
CA ALA A 407 23.49 -16.72 1.08
C ALA A 407 22.67 -15.43 1.27
N ASP A 408 22.04 -14.92 0.21
CA ASP A 408 21.13 -13.77 0.31
C ASP A 408 19.90 -14.11 1.15
N LEU A 409 19.38 -15.33 1.03
CA LEU A 409 18.27 -15.83 1.86
C LEU A 409 18.67 -15.94 3.34
N TYR A 410 19.91 -16.36 3.67
CA TYR A 410 20.41 -16.37 5.06
C TYR A 410 20.42 -14.97 5.67
N ILE A 411 20.98 -13.99 4.95
CA ILE A 411 21.06 -12.60 5.43
C ILE A 411 19.67 -12.01 5.61
N VAL A 412 18.76 -12.25 4.65
CA VAL A 412 17.39 -11.75 4.73
C VAL A 412 16.62 -12.41 5.87
N LYS A 413 16.74 -13.73 6.06
CA LYS A 413 16.09 -14.47 7.15
C LYS A 413 16.58 -14.00 8.51
N GLU A 414 17.90 -13.86 8.70
CA GLU A 414 18.49 -13.38 9.94
C GLU A 414 18.09 -11.93 10.26
N GLU A 415 18.05 -11.05 9.25
CA GLU A 415 17.55 -9.68 9.41
C GLU A 415 16.05 -9.64 9.75
N MET A 416 15.25 -10.53 9.15
CA MET A 416 13.81 -10.67 9.45
C MET A 416 13.58 -11.16 10.88
N GLU A 417 14.29 -12.19 11.34
CA GLU A 417 14.18 -12.75 12.68
C GLU A 417 14.61 -11.74 13.76
N LYS A 418 15.74 -11.05 13.55
CA LYS A 418 16.18 -9.95 14.43
C LYS A 418 15.17 -8.81 14.48
N ALA A 419 14.54 -8.47 13.34
CA ALA A 419 13.51 -7.44 13.29
C ALA A 419 12.21 -7.88 13.96
N GLU A 420 11.87 -9.16 13.90
CA GLU A 420 10.67 -9.73 14.50
C GLU A 420 10.79 -9.80 16.02
N ALA A 421 11.94 -10.24 16.56
CA ALA A 421 12.21 -10.25 18.00
C ALA A 421 12.14 -8.84 18.64
N ARG A 422 12.39 -7.79 17.86
CA ARG A 422 12.42 -6.39 18.33
C ARG A 422 11.10 -5.62 18.11
N LYS A 423 10.14 -6.20 17.39
CA LYS A 423 8.84 -5.56 17.18
C LYS A 423 7.92 -5.82 18.36
N LEU A 424 7.10 -4.82 18.71
CA LEU A 424 5.93 -5.04 19.54
C LEU A 424 5.07 -6.10 18.86
N GLN A 425 4.94 -7.22 19.53
CA GLN A 425 4.28 -8.38 18.97
C GLN A 425 2.76 -8.14 18.88
N PRO A 426 2.06 -8.76 17.92
CA PRO A 426 0.63 -8.58 17.69
C PRO A 426 -0.25 -8.61 18.95
N TYR A 427 0.06 -9.51 19.88
CA TYR A 427 -0.75 -9.72 21.08
C TYR A 427 -0.64 -8.54 22.07
N PHE A 428 0.52 -7.86 22.16
CA PHE A 428 0.65 -6.64 22.98
C PHE A 428 -0.13 -5.46 22.39
N ILE A 429 -0.09 -5.31 21.07
CA ILE A 429 -0.84 -4.27 20.36
C ILE A 429 -2.34 -4.50 20.56
N ARG A 430 -2.78 -5.77 20.44
CA ARG A 430 -4.16 -6.17 20.69
C ARG A 430 -4.58 -5.88 22.12
N ALA A 431 -3.81 -6.33 23.12
CA ALA A 431 -4.12 -6.13 24.52
C ALA A 431 -4.27 -4.64 24.86
N PHE A 432 -3.32 -3.81 24.44
CA PHE A 432 -3.42 -2.36 24.64
C PHE A 432 -4.65 -1.76 23.96
N PHE A 433 -4.84 -2.05 22.67
CA PHE A 433 -5.93 -1.44 21.90
C PHE A 433 -7.31 -1.86 22.42
N SER A 434 -7.45 -3.11 22.86
CA SER A 434 -8.70 -3.66 23.39
C SER A 434 -9.17 -2.96 24.67
N GLU A 435 -8.25 -2.39 25.44
CA GLU A 435 -8.55 -1.62 26.65
C GLU A 435 -8.67 -0.12 26.36
N ALA A 436 -7.71 0.42 25.60
CA ALA A 436 -7.64 1.85 25.34
C ALA A 436 -8.79 2.35 24.46
N PHE A 437 -9.20 1.58 23.45
CA PHE A 437 -10.22 2.00 22.51
C PHE A 437 -11.60 2.15 23.19
N PRO A 438 -12.08 1.18 24.01
CA PRO A 438 -13.30 1.35 24.83
C PRO A 438 -13.24 2.46 25.86
N LEU A 439 -12.09 2.66 26.52
CA LEU A 439 -11.90 3.76 27.49
C LEU A 439 -12.19 5.14 26.86
N LEU A 440 -11.93 5.28 25.57
CA LEU A 440 -12.16 6.49 24.78
C LEU A 440 -13.52 6.50 24.06
N GLY A 441 -14.43 5.59 24.44
CA GLY A 441 -15.78 5.49 23.90
C GLY A 441 -15.89 4.71 22.57
N GLY A 442 -14.81 4.07 22.12
CA GLY A 442 -14.83 3.20 20.95
C GLY A 442 -15.46 1.83 21.24
N GLU A 443 -16.00 1.17 20.24
CA GLU A 443 -16.51 -0.21 20.39
C GLU A 443 -15.98 -1.07 19.25
N MET A 444 -15.46 -2.26 19.59
CA MET A 444 -15.08 -3.28 18.62
C MET A 444 -15.77 -4.60 18.95
N ARG A 445 -16.36 -5.25 17.94
CA ARG A 445 -17.10 -6.51 18.10
C ARG A 445 -16.38 -7.64 17.41
N SER A 446 -16.16 -8.75 18.12
CA SER A 446 -15.59 -9.97 17.50
C SER A 446 -16.55 -10.52 16.43
N ARG A 447 -15.98 -10.96 15.31
CA ARG A 447 -16.72 -11.51 14.17
C ARG A 447 -16.22 -12.90 13.81
N GLU A 448 -14.95 -12.97 13.44
CA GLU A 448 -14.21 -14.20 13.21
C GLU A 448 -13.05 -14.26 14.21
N PHE A 449 -12.42 -15.43 14.36
CA PHE A 449 -11.25 -15.57 15.21
C PHE A 449 -10.17 -14.54 14.82
N GLY A 450 -9.71 -13.74 15.79
CA GLY A 450 -8.69 -12.70 15.57
C GLY A 450 -9.15 -11.48 14.75
N ARG A 451 -10.44 -11.36 14.41
CA ARG A 451 -11.00 -10.26 13.60
C ARG A 451 -12.17 -9.57 14.28
N PHE A 452 -12.17 -8.24 14.20
CA PHE A 452 -13.14 -7.39 14.87
C PHE A 452 -13.77 -6.40 13.88
N GLU A 453 -15.01 -6.00 14.13
CA GLU A 453 -15.70 -4.94 13.41
C GLU A 453 -15.77 -3.69 14.28
N VAL A 454 -15.52 -2.52 13.69
CA VAL A 454 -15.68 -1.22 14.35
C VAL A 454 -16.78 -0.45 13.62
N ARG A 455 -18.01 -0.47 14.15
CA ARG A 455 -19.18 0.16 13.51
C ARG A 455 -19.17 1.68 13.56
N HIS A 456 -18.56 2.24 14.60
CA HIS A 456 -18.46 3.67 14.82
C HIS A 456 -17.16 4.00 15.52
N VAL A 457 -16.41 4.95 14.94
CA VAL A 457 -15.24 5.55 15.55
C VAL A 457 -15.65 6.90 16.13
N PRO A 458 -15.51 7.11 17.45
CA PRO A 458 -15.91 8.36 18.10
C PRO A 458 -15.25 9.60 17.48
N ALA A 459 -15.93 10.75 17.56
CA ALA A 459 -15.48 12.00 16.94
C ALA A 459 -14.10 12.46 17.45
N ILE A 460 -13.79 12.22 18.73
CA ILE A 460 -12.51 12.59 19.36
C ILE A 460 -11.30 12.03 18.60
N PHE A 461 -11.41 10.82 18.03
CA PHE A 461 -10.32 10.24 17.25
C PHE A 461 -10.09 11.01 15.95
N ARG A 462 -11.17 11.32 15.22
CA ARG A 462 -11.10 12.04 13.94
C ARG A 462 -10.69 13.50 14.12
N GLU A 463 -11.08 14.12 15.23
CA GLU A 463 -10.66 15.46 15.59
C GLU A 463 -9.17 15.49 15.96
N ARG A 464 -8.72 14.52 16.75
CA ARG A 464 -7.30 14.43 17.14
C ARG A 464 -6.40 14.11 15.95
N ASP A 465 -6.82 13.21 15.06
CA ASP A 465 -6.12 12.89 13.79
C ASP A 465 -5.85 14.15 12.95
N ARG A 466 -6.84 15.05 12.84
CA ARG A 466 -6.69 16.33 12.12
C ARG A 466 -5.69 17.28 12.76
N VAL A 467 -5.52 17.21 14.08
CA VAL A 467 -4.59 18.06 14.83
C VAL A 467 -3.17 17.54 14.70
N ILE A 468 -2.96 16.22 14.86
CA ILE A 468 -1.62 15.63 14.79
C ILE A 468 -1.13 15.55 13.34
N GLY A 469 -1.98 15.14 12.40
CA GLY A 469 -1.68 15.07 10.96
C GLY A 469 -0.46 14.23 10.57
N GLU A 470 0.12 13.45 11.49
CA GLU A 470 1.37 12.71 11.26
C GLU A 470 1.15 11.54 10.29
N THR A 471 0.02 10.86 10.41
CA THR A 471 -0.40 9.84 9.46
C THR A 471 -1.03 10.52 8.26
N ARG A 472 -0.37 10.47 7.09
CA ARG A 472 -0.97 10.90 5.80
C ARG A 472 -2.25 10.12 5.44
N THR A 473 -2.56 9.08 6.21
CA THR A 473 -3.75 8.23 6.10
C THR A 473 -4.73 8.65 7.19
N PRO A 474 -5.98 9.04 6.88
CA PRO A 474 -6.90 9.56 7.89
C PRO A 474 -7.60 8.45 8.68
N VAL A 475 -8.05 8.78 9.90
CA VAL A 475 -8.96 7.91 10.67
C VAL A 475 -10.36 7.90 10.05
N LEU A 476 -10.84 6.70 9.70
CA LEU A 476 -12.17 6.48 9.14
C LEU A 476 -13.29 6.56 10.18
N LYS A 477 -14.53 6.76 9.73
CA LYS A 477 -15.73 6.75 10.61
C LYS A 477 -16.04 5.34 11.15
N LYS A 478 -15.60 4.29 10.45
CA LYS A 478 -15.82 2.87 10.76
C LYS A 478 -14.87 1.99 9.96
N TYR A 479 -14.72 0.75 10.40
CA TYR A 479 -13.89 -0.28 9.76
C TYR A 479 -14.67 -1.59 9.70
N GLU A 480 -14.82 -2.15 8.49
CA GLU A 480 -15.55 -3.40 8.24
C GLU A 480 -14.92 -4.57 9.00
N ARG A 481 -13.60 -4.72 8.88
CA ARG A 481 -12.79 -5.66 9.66
C ARG A 481 -11.47 -5.03 10.03
N ILE A 482 -11.04 -5.27 11.27
CA ILE A 482 -9.69 -5.00 11.76
C ILE A 482 -9.10 -6.29 12.34
N CYS A 483 -7.79 -6.41 12.30
CA CYS A 483 -7.06 -7.52 12.91
C CYS A 483 -5.71 -7.04 13.46
N PHE A 484 -5.06 -7.86 14.26
CA PHE A 484 -3.74 -7.55 14.84
C PHE A 484 -2.62 -8.44 14.29
N GLU A 485 -2.99 -9.52 13.60
CA GLU A 485 -2.08 -10.54 13.07
C GLU A 485 -2.15 -10.55 11.53
N LYS A 486 -1.00 -10.71 10.86
CA LYS A 486 -0.93 -10.65 9.39
C LYS A 486 -1.70 -11.77 8.70
N GLN A 487 -1.70 -12.95 9.28
CA GLN A 487 -2.41 -14.13 8.77
C GLN A 487 -3.93 -13.89 8.75
N GLN A 488 -4.43 -12.98 9.58
CA GLN A 488 -5.85 -12.64 9.69
C GLN A 488 -6.26 -11.51 8.73
N ILE A 489 -5.35 -10.93 7.95
CA ILE A 489 -5.70 -9.86 6.98
C ILE A 489 -6.63 -10.39 5.90
N ARG A 490 -6.40 -11.61 5.41
CA ARG A 490 -7.20 -12.25 4.35
C ARG A 490 -7.70 -13.60 4.82
N MET A 491 -8.99 -13.83 4.65
CA MET A 491 -9.65 -15.12 4.85
C MET A 491 -10.55 -15.37 3.65
N ASP A 492 -10.55 -16.60 3.14
CA ASP A 492 -11.33 -16.96 1.96
C ASP A 492 -12.83 -16.70 2.17
N GLY A 493 -13.46 -16.02 1.21
CA GLY A 493 -14.88 -15.64 1.28
C GLY A 493 -15.24 -14.61 2.36
N LYS A 494 -14.27 -13.94 2.98
CA LYS A 494 -14.50 -12.90 4.00
C LYS A 494 -13.91 -11.55 3.57
N PRO A 495 -14.46 -10.41 4.06
CA PRO A 495 -13.89 -9.09 3.80
C PRO A 495 -12.43 -9.01 4.25
N MET A 496 -11.62 -8.19 3.58
CA MET A 496 -10.24 -7.94 4.03
C MET A 496 -10.24 -7.17 5.36
N ALA A 497 -9.35 -7.53 6.26
CA ALA A 497 -9.20 -6.84 7.55
C ALA A 497 -8.03 -5.86 7.49
N ASP A 498 -8.23 -4.67 8.06
CA ASP A 498 -7.15 -3.71 8.22
C ASP A 498 -6.26 -4.11 9.41
N LEU A 499 -4.94 -4.08 9.20
CA LEU A 499 -3.99 -4.47 10.23
C LEU A 499 -3.78 -3.30 11.19
N ILE A 500 -4.21 -3.44 12.43
CA ILE A 500 -3.91 -2.49 13.49
C ILE A 500 -2.47 -2.71 13.94
N HIS A 501 -1.63 -1.70 13.73
CA HIS A 501 -0.23 -1.65 14.14
C HIS A 501 0.12 -0.24 14.60
N PRO A 502 1.29 0.02 15.24
CA PRO A 502 1.61 1.33 15.81
C PRO A 502 1.58 2.54 14.85
N GLY A 503 1.71 2.29 13.54
CA GLY A 503 1.63 3.30 12.49
C GLY A 503 0.25 3.41 11.81
N HIS A 504 -0.71 2.57 12.20
CA HIS A 504 -2.08 2.67 11.73
C HIS A 504 -2.74 3.91 12.35
N PRO A 505 -3.48 4.74 11.59
CA PRO A 505 -4.01 6.02 12.10
C PRO A 505 -4.89 5.86 13.34
N LEU A 506 -5.76 4.84 13.37
CA LEU A 506 -6.59 4.57 14.54
C LEU A 506 -5.77 4.23 15.80
N MET A 507 -4.71 3.42 15.68
CA MET A 507 -3.83 3.06 16.79
C MET A 507 -2.99 4.25 17.24
N HIS A 508 -2.47 5.02 16.28
CA HIS A 508 -1.64 6.19 16.54
C HIS A 508 -2.42 7.25 17.33
N VAL A 509 -3.64 7.57 16.91
CA VAL A 509 -4.52 8.49 17.63
C VAL A 509 -4.91 7.95 19.01
N THR A 510 -5.24 6.66 19.11
CA THR A 510 -5.55 6.02 20.40
C THR A 510 -4.37 6.20 21.37
N THR A 511 -3.16 5.90 20.90
CA THR A 511 -1.94 6.03 21.70
C THR A 511 -1.68 7.48 22.10
N ASP A 512 -1.83 8.43 21.19
CA ASP A 512 -1.59 9.84 21.47
C ASP A 512 -2.58 10.43 22.49
N ILE A 513 -3.87 10.10 22.39
CA ILE A 513 -4.88 10.53 23.36
C ILE A 513 -4.57 9.96 24.75
N ILE A 514 -4.32 8.66 24.86
CA ILE A 514 -4.00 8.00 26.13
C ILE A 514 -2.74 8.60 26.77
N LEU A 515 -1.68 8.79 25.97
CA LEU A 515 -0.46 9.42 26.45
C LEU A 515 -0.71 10.87 26.88
N SER A 516 -1.52 11.63 26.15
CA SER A 516 -1.88 13.00 26.54
C SER A 516 -2.66 13.05 27.86
N MET A 517 -3.55 12.08 28.11
CA MET A 517 -4.35 11.99 29.34
C MET A 517 -3.52 11.57 30.56
N HIS A 518 -2.47 10.79 30.37
CA HIS A 518 -1.71 10.17 31.47
C HIS A 518 -0.24 10.60 31.56
N ARG A 519 0.21 11.55 30.72
CA ARG A 519 1.61 12.04 30.73
C ARG A 519 2.07 12.51 32.10
N GLU A 520 1.25 13.29 32.81
CA GLU A 520 1.61 13.80 34.14
C GLU A 520 1.68 12.67 35.18
N LYS A 521 0.87 11.60 35.04
CA LYS A 521 0.97 10.41 35.90
C LYS A 521 2.25 9.62 35.64
N LEU A 522 2.67 9.50 34.38
CA LEU A 522 3.95 8.86 34.03
C LEU A 522 5.13 9.61 34.65
N LYS A 523 5.11 10.95 34.63
CA LYS A 523 6.12 11.79 35.29
C LYS A 523 6.07 11.71 36.81
N GLN A 524 4.88 11.68 37.41
CA GLN A 524 4.72 11.47 38.85
C GLN A 524 5.36 10.13 39.29
N GLY A 525 5.29 9.13 38.43
CA GLY A 525 5.86 7.81 38.64
C GLY A 525 4.97 6.89 39.47
N ALA A 526 5.44 5.66 39.65
CA ALA A 526 4.71 4.61 40.37
C ALA A 526 5.63 3.85 41.34
N ILE A 527 5.02 3.12 42.28
CA ILE A 527 5.71 2.09 43.04
C ILE A 527 5.21 0.74 42.54
N LEU A 528 6.13 -0.04 42.02
CA LEU A 528 5.86 -1.35 41.45
C LEU A 528 6.59 -2.43 42.25
N PHE A 529 6.10 -3.64 42.13
CA PHE A 529 6.54 -4.82 42.84
C PHE A 529 7.02 -5.86 41.84
N ASP A 530 8.23 -6.39 42.04
CA ASP A 530 8.75 -7.50 41.25
C ASP A 530 8.62 -8.80 42.04
N ALA A 531 7.63 -9.61 41.68
CA ALA A 531 7.34 -10.88 42.33
C ALA A 531 8.44 -11.94 42.09
N ASN A 532 9.25 -11.78 41.04
CA ASN A 532 10.26 -12.73 40.61
C ASN A 532 11.67 -12.35 41.06
N ASP A 533 11.85 -11.18 41.67
CA ASP A 533 13.13 -10.74 42.21
C ASP A 533 13.25 -11.06 43.71
N ASP A 534 14.01 -12.10 44.03
CA ASP A 534 14.34 -12.51 45.41
C ASP A 534 15.43 -11.62 46.05
N SER A 535 15.95 -10.61 45.35
CA SER A 535 16.93 -9.69 45.93
C SER A 535 16.31 -8.81 47.03
N THR A 536 17.18 -8.22 47.85
CA THR A 536 16.76 -7.31 48.93
C THR A 536 17.03 -5.84 48.62
N GLU A 537 17.34 -5.50 47.36
CA GLU A 537 17.72 -4.15 46.96
C GLU A 537 16.66 -3.52 46.06
N ALA A 538 16.07 -2.42 46.50
CA ALA A 538 15.14 -1.67 45.68
C ALA A 538 15.87 -0.96 44.52
N LYS A 539 15.20 -0.82 43.38
CA LYS A 539 15.74 -0.17 42.18
C LYS A 539 14.78 0.88 41.66
N VAL A 540 15.28 1.94 41.05
CA VAL A 540 14.46 2.91 40.29
C VAL A 540 14.60 2.60 38.81
N LEU A 541 13.47 2.35 38.15
CA LEU A 541 13.37 2.10 36.72
C LEU A 541 12.95 3.39 36.01
N PHE A 542 13.77 3.87 35.07
CA PHE A 542 13.45 5.01 34.22
C PHE A 542 13.10 4.58 32.80
N MET A 543 12.05 5.20 32.25
CA MET A 543 11.62 5.04 30.86
C MET A 543 12.23 6.15 30.00
N ILE A 544 13.07 5.78 29.03
CA ILE A 544 13.82 6.72 28.21
C ILE A 544 13.40 6.61 26.75
N ASP A 545 12.96 7.73 26.18
CA ASP A 545 12.67 7.88 24.76
C ASP A 545 13.82 8.56 24.03
N HIS A 546 14.24 8.01 22.90
CA HIS A 546 15.18 8.68 22.00
C HIS A 546 14.97 8.25 20.55
N SER A 547 15.48 9.06 19.62
CA SER A 547 15.27 8.86 18.20
C SER A 547 16.51 9.16 17.38
N VAL A 548 16.62 8.50 16.22
CA VAL A 548 17.57 8.81 15.16
C VAL A 548 16.78 9.42 14.02
N ARG A 549 17.20 10.62 13.58
CA ARG A 549 16.50 11.44 12.59
C ARG A 549 17.41 11.71 11.39
N GLN A 550 16.82 11.93 10.22
CA GLN A 550 17.57 12.43 9.07
C GLN A 550 18.01 13.88 9.32
N ASN A 551 19.24 14.17 8.93
CA ASN A 551 19.78 15.53 8.95
C ASN A 551 19.28 16.29 7.71
N SER A 552 18.07 16.84 7.81
CA SER A 552 17.42 17.64 6.76
C SER A 552 16.90 18.95 7.37
N ALA A 553 17.17 20.07 6.70
CA ALA A 553 16.84 21.41 7.21
C ALA A 553 15.34 21.70 7.25
N ASP A 554 14.55 21.17 6.31
CA ASP A 554 13.15 21.58 6.13
C ASP A 554 12.14 20.68 6.86
N ASN A 555 12.47 19.40 7.11
CA ASN A 555 11.59 18.48 7.85
C ASN A 555 12.37 17.24 8.33
N PRO A 556 12.88 17.23 9.58
CA PRO A 556 13.67 16.11 10.10
C PRO A 556 12.79 14.88 10.31
N LEU A 557 12.83 13.95 9.35
CA LEU A 557 12.13 12.68 9.45
C LEU A 557 12.76 11.80 10.54
N THR A 558 11.95 11.32 11.48
CA THR A 558 12.39 10.31 12.44
C THR A 558 12.49 8.95 11.75
N VAL A 559 13.70 8.40 11.67
CA VAL A 559 13.98 7.13 10.98
C VAL A 559 13.79 5.94 11.92
N SER A 560 14.15 6.13 13.18
CA SER A 560 14.03 5.11 14.22
C SER A 560 13.79 5.80 15.56
N ARG A 561 12.86 5.28 16.35
CA ARG A 561 12.56 5.75 17.70
C ARG A 561 12.55 4.54 18.63
N ARG A 562 13.14 4.67 19.81
CA ARG A 562 13.20 3.61 20.82
C ARG A 562 12.73 4.13 22.16
N LEU A 563 11.91 3.31 22.80
CA LEU A 563 11.68 3.35 24.23
C LEU A 563 12.59 2.30 24.86
N GLN A 564 13.43 2.71 25.80
CA GLN A 564 14.34 1.83 26.54
C GLN A 564 14.26 2.11 28.03
N PHE A 565 14.79 1.18 28.83
CA PHE A 565 14.65 1.23 30.28
C PHE A 565 16.04 1.20 30.93
N VAL A 566 16.24 2.07 31.90
CA VAL A 566 17.46 2.13 32.72
C VAL A 566 17.07 1.88 34.17
N GLU A 567 17.70 0.90 34.81
CA GLU A 567 17.55 0.67 36.25
C GLU A 567 18.71 1.32 37.01
N ILE A 568 18.42 1.88 38.18
CA ILE A 568 19.41 2.45 39.09
C ILE A 568 19.22 1.81 40.47
N ASN A 569 20.29 1.25 41.01
CA ASN A 569 20.29 0.61 42.32
C ASN A 569 20.61 1.61 43.46
N SER A 570 20.60 1.12 44.71
CA SER A 570 20.83 1.96 45.89
C SER A 570 22.26 2.52 45.99
N GLN A 571 23.18 1.93 45.23
CA GLN A 571 24.58 2.35 45.09
C GLN A 571 24.77 3.39 43.98
N SER A 572 23.69 3.90 43.38
CA SER A 572 23.74 4.83 42.24
C SER A 572 24.47 4.27 41.01
N GLN A 573 24.40 2.95 40.80
CA GLN A 573 24.86 2.32 39.57
C GLN A 573 23.68 2.18 38.62
N ALA A 574 23.85 2.70 37.40
CA ALA A 574 22.86 2.61 36.33
C ALA A 574 23.20 1.44 35.40
N ASP A 575 22.18 0.67 35.01
CA ASP A 575 22.32 -0.38 34.02
C ASP A 575 21.10 -0.46 33.08
N ASN A 576 21.26 -1.13 31.95
CA ASN A 576 20.19 -1.38 31.01
C ASN A 576 19.23 -2.44 31.59
N ALA A 577 17.97 -2.06 31.83
CA ALA A 577 16.97 -2.94 32.43
C ALA A 577 16.30 -3.90 31.43
N GLY A 578 16.80 -3.95 30.19
CA GLY A 578 16.23 -4.77 29.11
C GLY A 578 15.14 -4.05 28.32
N TRP A 579 14.34 -4.82 27.58
CA TRP A 579 13.44 -4.27 26.56
C TRP A 579 12.08 -3.84 27.09
N ALA A 580 11.48 -4.60 28.00
CA ALA A 580 10.15 -4.32 28.54
C ALA A 580 9.99 -4.83 29.99
N PRO A 581 10.92 -4.50 30.91
CA PRO A 581 10.91 -5.03 32.28
C PRO A 581 9.62 -4.69 33.04
N HIS A 582 8.97 -3.58 32.70
CA HIS A 582 7.72 -3.13 33.32
C HIS A 582 6.53 -4.09 33.12
N LEU A 583 6.58 -5.00 32.15
CA LEU A 583 5.49 -5.94 31.88
C LEU A 583 5.42 -7.09 32.90
N ASP A 584 6.52 -7.35 33.60
CA ASP A 584 6.62 -8.38 34.64
C ASP A 584 6.44 -7.79 36.06
N LEU A 585 6.14 -6.49 36.16
CA LEU A 585 5.96 -5.78 37.42
C LEU A 585 4.49 -5.61 37.78
N GLU A 586 4.19 -5.66 39.07
CA GLU A 586 2.83 -5.55 39.60
C GLU A 586 2.65 -4.25 40.40
N PRO A 587 1.42 -3.70 40.51
CA PRO A 587 1.15 -2.63 41.46
C PRO A 587 1.31 -3.14 42.90
N ILE A 588 2.01 -2.36 43.74
CA ILE A 588 2.10 -2.69 45.17
C ILE A 588 0.74 -2.48 45.85
N ASN A 589 0.30 -3.43 46.67
CA ASN A 589 -0.96 -3.31 47.41
C ASN A 589 -0.86 -2.31 48.59
N ASP A 590 -2.00 -1.77 49.02
CA ASP A 590 -2.08 -0.73 50.06
C ASP A 590 -1.44 -1.15 51.40
N ASN A 591 -1.59 -2.41 51.79
CA ASN A 591 -1.04 -2.93 53.06
C ASN A 591 0.50 -2.96 53.04
N ASP A 592 1.08 -3.31 51.90
CA ASP A 592 2.53 -3.39 51.70
C ASP A 592 3.15 -2.00 51.47
N LEU A 593 2.39 -1.08 50.90
CA LEU A 593 2.77 0.32 50.71
C LEU A 593 3.12 1.01 52.04
N ILE A 594 2.41 0.67 53.12
CA ILE A 594 2.72 1.19 54.47
C ILE A 594 4.09 0.70 54.96
N ARG A 595 4.48 -0.53 54.62
CA ARG A 595 5.71 -1.19 55.10
C ARG A 595 6.97 -0.68 54.42
N ILE A 596 6.85 -0.19 53.19
CA ILE A 596 7.97 0.35 52.42
C ILE A 596 8.24 1.85 52.65
N LYS A 597 7.51 2.51 53.57
CA LYS A 597 7.76 3.93 53.92
C LYS A 597 9.21 4.22 54.29
N THR A 598 9.88 3.27 54.95
CA THR A 598 11.30 3.37 55.30
C THR A 598 12.21 3.34 54.06
N VAL A 599 11.83 2.58 53.03
CA VAL A 599 12.53 2.55 51.72
C VAL A 599 12.40 3.91 51.03
N LEU A 600 11.19 4.48 51.00
CA LEU A 600 10.93 5.79 50.38
C LEU A 600 11.73 6.94 51.02
N SER A 601 12.10 6.80 52.30
CA SER A 601 12.92 7.80 53.01
C SER A 601 14.44 7.62 52.82
N GLN A 602 14.90 6.64 52.04
CA GLN A 602 16.32 6.40 51.86
C GLN A 602 17.01 7.55 51.11
N PRO A 603 18.20 8.02 51.55
CA PRO A 603 18.83 9.21 50.97
C PRO A 603 19.15 9.13 49.48
N TRP A 604 19.45 7.94 48.95
CA TRP A 604 19.79 7.76 47.54
C TRP A 604 18.61 8.07 46.60
N LEU A 605 17.36 7.94 47.07
CA LEU A 605 16.16 8.30 46.32
C LEU A 605 15.94 9.82 46.24
N GLN A 606 16.61 10.60 47.09
CA GLN A 606 16.54 12.06 47.10
C GLN A 606 17.59 12.70 46.17
N GLY A 607 18.47 11.90 45.56
CA GLY A 607 19.46 12.36 44.60
C GLY A 607 18.87 12.62 43.21
N ASP A 608 19.66 13.24 42.33
CA ASP A 608 19.29 13.48 40.93
C ASP A 608 19.51 12.22 40.07
N LEU A 609 18.64 11.23 40.29
CA LEU A 609 18.68 9.95 39.58
C LEU A 609 18.33 10.09 38.09
N GLU A 610 17.56 11.12 37.72
CA GLU A 610 17.22 11.42 36.33
C GLU A 610 18.46 11.76 35.50
N SER A 611 19.32 12.64 36.03
CA SER A 611 20.59 12.99 35.38
C SER A 611 21.49 11.76 35.20
N LEU A 612 21.54 10.87 36.19
CA LEU A 612 22.32 9.63 36.10
C LEU A 612 21.79 8.70 34.99
N ALA A 613 20.47 8.55 34.89
CA ALA A 613 19.84 7.74 33.85
C ALA A 613 20.10 8.32 32.44
N LEU A 614 19.99 9.64 32.28
CA LEU A 614 20.27 10.33 31.02
C LEU A 614 21.75 10.24 30.61
N GLN A 615 22.68 10.31 31.57
CA GLN A 615 24.11 10.12 31.33
C GLN A 615 24.41 8.70 30.84
N TYR A 616 23.86 7.68 31.51
CA TYR A 616 24.01 6.29 31.08
C TYR A 616 23.45 6.09 29.66
N ALA A 617 22.24 6.58 29.39
CA ALA A 617 21.61 6.48 28.08
C ALA A 617 22.44 7.17 26.99
N SER A 618 22.94 8.38 27.25
CA SER A 618 23.75 9.13 26.30
C SER A 618 25.10 8.46 26.02
N ARG A 619 25.66 7.74 27.00
CA ARG A 619 26.96 7.07 26.89
C ARG A 619 26.88 5.70 26.22
N HIS A 620 25.80 4.95 26.47
CA HIS A 620 25.69 3.54 26.07
C HIS A 620 24.55 3.27 25.09
N LEU A 621 23.34 3.71 25.40
CA LEU A 621 22.12 3.35 24.65
C LEU A 621 22.00 4.12 23.32
N VAL A 622 22.14 5.45 23.36
CA VAL A 622 22.00 6.31 22.19
C VAL A 622 23.08 6.04 21.14
N PRO A 623 24.39 5.90 21.48
CA PRO A 623 25.42 5.59 20.49
C PRO A 623 25.23 4.22 19.84
N ALA A 624 24.84 3.20 20.60
CA ALA A 624 24.57 1.87 20.07
C ALA A 624 23.39 1.88 19.08
N HIS A 625 22.28 2.56 19.43
CA HIS A 625 21.14 2.74 18.54
C HIS A 625 21.51 3.51 17.27
N TYR A 626 22.30 4.58 17.40
CA TYR A 626 22.78 5.37 16.26
C TYR A 626 23.60 4.53 15.28
N GLN A 627 24.61 3.82 15.77
CA GLN A 627 25.51 3.02 14.94
C GLN A 627 24.74 1.92 14.20
N GLU A 628 23.81 1.25 14.89
CA GLU A 628 22.96 0.23 14.30
C GLU A 628 22.09 0.79 13.16
N VAL A 629 21.39 1.91 13.40
CA VAL A 629 20.51 2.54 12.41
C VAL A 629 21.33 3.05 11.23
N LYS A 630 22.47 3.70 11.48
CA LYS A 630 23.37 4.20 10.44
C LYS A 630 23.87 3.08 9.53
N ALA A 631 24.42 2.00 10.10
CA ALA A 631 24.92 0.87 9.33
C ALA A 631 23.83 0.22 8.46
N ARG A 632 22.62 0.07 9.01
CA ARG A 632 21.46 -0.45 8.27
C ARG A 632 21.07 0.45 7.09
N LEU A 633 20.99 1.77 7.33
CA LEU A 633 20.62 2.74 6.30
C LEU A 633 21.68 2.84 5.20
N GLU A 634 22.97 2.79 5.54
CA GLU A 634 24.07 2.78 4.57
C GLU A 634 23.96 1.55 3.65
N LYS A 635 23.86 0.35 4.23
CA LYS A 635 23.69 -0.90 3.46
C LYS A 635 22.46 -0.87 2.55
N GLN A 636 21.32 -0.38 3.07
CA GLN A 636 20.08 -0.27 2.30
C GLN A 636 20.22 0.76 1.17
N ALA A 637 20.78 1.93 1.46
CA ALA A 637 20.97 2.99 0.48
C ALA A 637 21.93 2.57 -0.63
N ASP A 638 23.00 1.83 -0.31
CA ASP A 638 23.94 1.29 -1.30
C ASP A 638 23.29 0.24 -2.19
N LYS A 639 22.48 -0.67 -1.62
CA LYS A 639 21.71 -1.65 -2.40
C LYS A 639 20.73 -0.97 -3.36
N ILE A 640 19.99 0.04 -2.88
CA ILE A 640 19.05 0.79 -3.73
C ILE A 640 19.82 1.56 -4.80
N LEU A 641 20.95 2.19 -4.45
CA LEU A 641 21.78 2.93 -5.40
C LEU A 641 22.30 2.02 -6.52
N ALA A 642 22.76 0.81 -6.19
CA ALA A 642 23.19 -0.17 -7.18
C ALA A 642 22.07 -0.52 -8.17
N ALA A 643 20.87 -0.83 -7.67
CA ALA A 643 19.72 -1.16 -8.52
C ALA A 643 19.22 0.04 -9.34
N VAL A 644 19.21 1.25 -8.76
CA VAL A 644 18.85 2.49 -9.44
C VAL A 644 19.85 2.80 -10.55
N ASN A 645 21.15 2.67 -10.29
CA ASN A 645 22.19 2.84 -11.29
C ASN A 645 22.02 1.78 -12.40
N GLU A 646 21.86 0.50 -12.06
CA GLU A 646 21.71 -0.56 -13.05
C GLU A 646 20.53 -0.28 -14.00
N ARG A 647 19.38 0.12 -13.47
CA ARG A 647 18.19 0.40 -14.28
C ARG A 647 18.30 1.70 -15.07
N LEU A 648 18.50 2.82 -14.37
CA LEU A 648 18.45 4.14 -15.00
C LEU A 648 19.64 4.38 -15.92
N VAL A 649 20.85 3.88 -15.60
CA VAL A 649 22.00 4.03 -16.50
C VAL A 649 21.81 3.22 -17.77
N LYS A 650 21.26 1.99 -17.69
CA LYS A 650 20.91 1.22 -18.90
C LYS A 650 19.88 1.95 -19.75
N GLU A 651 18.84 2.52 -19.13
CA GLU A 651 17.79 3.26 -19.83
C GLU A 651 18.32 4.57 -20.46
N ILE A 652 19.18 5.30 -19.74
CA ILE A 652 19.88 6.50 -20.26
C ILE A 652 20.78 6.12 -21.44
N SER A 653 21.54 5.02 -21.34
CA SER A 653 22.41 4.56 -22.42
C SER A 653 21.59 4.21 -23.65
N TYR A 654 20.50 3.44 -23.49
CA TYR A 654 19.60 3.09 -24.57
C TYR A 654 19.06 4.32 -25.30
N TRP A 655 18.54 5.31 -24.56
CA TRP A 655 18.01 6.53 -25.17
C TRP A 655 19.10 7.42 -25.76
N SER A 656 20.32 7.41 -25.20
CA SER A 656 21.48 8.11 -25.76
C SER A 656 21.93 7.49 -27.09
N ASP A 657 22.01 6.16 -27.17
CA ASP A 657 22.34 5.44 -28.40
C ASP A 657 21.26 5.66 -29.46
N ARG A 658 19.99 5.66 -29.04
CA ARG A 658 18.85 5.96 -29.90
C ARG A 658 18.88 7.41 -30.38
N TYR A 659 19.26 8.37 -29.54
CA TYR A 659 19.44 9.77 -29.95
C TYR A 659 20.49 9.90 -31.05
N ILE A 660 21.65 9.26 -30.90
CA ILE A 660 22.71 9.26 -31.91
C ILE A 660 22.18 8.68 -33.23
N LYS A 661 21.56 7.49 -33.17
CA LYS A 661 21.01 6.82 -34.35
C LYS A 661 19.94 7.65 -35.07
N LEU A 662 19.04 8.28 -34.32
CA LEU A 662 18.00 9.15 -34.87
C LEU A 662 18.61 10.40 -35.51
N THR A 663 19.64 10.97 -34.89
CA THR A 663 20.39 12.12 -35.43
C THR A 663 21.06 11.73 -36.74
N ASP A 664 21.69 10.55 -36.81
CA ASP A 664 22.31 10.02 -38.02
C ASP A 664 21.26 9.78 -39.12
N ASP A 665 20.11 9.18 -38.79
CA ASP A 665 19.02 8.94 -39.74
C ASP A 665 18.47 10.27 -40.32
N VAL A 666 18.28 11.30 -39.48
CA VAL A 666 17.89 12.64 -39.92
C VAL A 666 18.97 13.27 -40.82
N SER A 667 20.24 13.14 -40.45
CA SER A 667 21.37 13.63 -41.27
C SER A 667 21.48 12.92 -42.62
N ALA A 668 21.05 11.66 -42.69
CA ALA A 668 20.96 10.85 -43.90
C ALA A 668 19.70 11.11 -44.73
N GLY A 669 18.87 12.08 -44.33
CA GLY A 669 17.66 12.50 -45.04
C GLY A 669 16.43 11.60 -44.80
N LYS A 670 16.47 10.69 -43.83
CA LYS A 670 15.29 9.93 -43.41
C LYS A 670 14.46 10.77 -42.43
N GLN A 671 13.15 10.55 -42.42
CA GLN A 671 12.25 11.11 -41.41
C GLN A 671 11.83 10.01 -40.43
N PRO A 672 12.59 9.79 -39.34
CA PRO A 672 12.23 8.81 -38.33
C PRO A 672 10.96 9.23 -37.58
N ARG A 673 10.15 8.25 -37.16
CA ARG A 673 8.91 8.45 -36.39
C ARG A 673 9.13 9.19 -35.06
N VAL A 674 10.31 9.02 -34.44
CA VAL A 674 10.71 9.71 -33.21
C VAL A 674 11.80 10.73 -33.55
N GLN A 675 11.63 11.98 -33.12
CA GLN A 675 12.62 13.03 -33.37
C GLN A 675 13.83 12.90 -32.41
N PRO A 676 15.06 13.25 -32.84
CA PRO A 676 16.23 13.22 -31.98
C PRO A 676 16.05 14.05 -30.70
N GLU A 677 15.42 15.22 -30.77
CA GLU A 677 15.20 16.08 -29.60
C GLU A 677 14.39 15.39 -28.49
N MET A 678 13.46 14.49 -28.83
CA MET A 678 12.70 13.71 -27.85
C MET A 678 13.58 12.71 -27.11
N ALA A 679 14.44 11.98 -27.84
CA ALA A 679 15.39 11.06 -27.22
C ALA A 679 16.36 11.81 -26.29
N ARG A 680 16.79 13.02 -26.67
CA ARG A 680 17.61 13.89 -25.83
C ARG A 680 16.86 14.34 -24.57
N ARG A 681 15.63 14.85 -24.71
CA ARG A 681 14.81 15.27 -23.57
C ARG A 681 14.59 14.11 -22.58
N ARG A 682 14.37 12.90 -23.10
CA ARG A 682 14.24 11.70 -22.27
C ARG A 682 15.52 11.36 -21.51
N VAL A 683 16.68 11.50 -22.14
CA VAL A 683 17.99 11.37 -21.47
C VAL A 683 18.13 12.40 -20.35
N ASP A 684 17.77 13.65 -20.60
CA ASP A 684 17.86 14.73 -19.60
C ASP A 684 16.93 14.46 -18.40
N GLU A 685 15.67 14.07 -18.65
CA GLU A 685 14.69 13.69 -17.62
C GLU A 685 15.17 12.51 -16.76
N LEU A 686 15.65 11.44 -17.40
CA LEU A 686 16.15 10.26 -16.70
C LEU A 686 17.41 10.59 -15.90
N THR A 687 18.26 11.47 -16.41
CA THR A 687 19.47 11.95 -15.72
C THR A 687 19.12 12.80 -14.51
N GLU A 688 18.16 13.72 -14.63
CA GLU A 688 17.66 14.50 -13.50
C GLU A 688 17.06 13.59 -12.43
N ARG A 689 16.25 12.61 -12.84
CA ARG A 689 15.68 11.60 -11.94
C ARG A 689 16.75 10.78 -11.22
N LEU A 690 17.81 10.37 -11.93
CA LEU A 690 18.96 9.68 -11.33
C LEU A 690 19.66 10.56 -10.30
N ASN A 691 19.90 11.83 -10.63
CA ASN A 691 20.54 12.78 -9.72
C ASN A 691 19.66 13.11 -8.51
N GLN A 692 18.35 13.21 -8.67
CA GLN A 692 17.40 13.35 -7.57
C GLN A 692 17.44 12.14 -6.65
N ARG A 693 17.37 10.92 -7.20
CA ARG A 693 17.47 9.68 -6.41
C ARG A 693 18.79 9.55 -5.67
N LYS A 694 19.91 9.93 -6.29
CA LYS A 694 21.23 9.97 -5.63
C LYS A 694 21.24 10.94 -4.44
N ARG A 695 20.66 12.13 -4.59
CA ARG A 695 20.52 13.11 -3.50
C ARG A 695 19.66 12.56 -2.34
N GLU A 696 18.51 11.96 -2.65
CA GLU A 696 17.64 11.34 -1.64
C GLU A 696 18.37 10.24 -0.85
N LEU A 697 19.11 9.37 -1.54
CA LEU A 697 19.89 8.30 -0.91
C LEU A 697 21.07 8.83 -0.08
N PHE A 698 21.69 9.92 -0.51
CA PHE A 698 22.71 10.59 0.29
C PHE A 698 22.12 11.17 1.58
N THR A 699 20.98 11.86 1.51
CA THR A 699 20.26 12.35 2.70
C THR A 699 19.84 11.20 3.62
N MET A 700 19.43 10.06 3.06
CA MET A 700 19.07 8.86 3.84
C MET A 700 20.24 8.34 4.70
N LYS A 701 21.49 8.46 4.23
CA LYS A 701 22.69 8.07 5.01
C LYS A 701 23.04 9.07 6.11
N ASN A 702 22.68 10.33 5.92
CA ASN A 702 23.01 11.41 6.85
C ASN A 702 21.97 11.47 7.99
N VAL A 703 22.27 10.76 9.06
CA VAL A 703 21.44 10.73 10.27
C VAL A 703 22.15 11.31 11.49
N VAL A 704 21.34 11.79 12.43
CA VAL A 704 21.74 12.35 13.73
C VAL A 704 20.87 11.78 14.84
N SER A 705 21.42 11.66 16.05
CA SER A 705 20.65 11.26 17.23
C SER A 705 20.01 12.48 17.90
N SER A 706 18.76 12.32 18.35
CA SER A 706 18.13 13.27 19.25
C SER A 706 18.61 13.06 20.69
N THR A 707 18.51 14.10 21.50
CA THR A 707 18.72 14.00 22.95
C THR A 707 17.71 13.01 23.56
N PRO A 708 18.14 12.10 24.45
CA PRO A 708 17.22 11.23 25.19
C PRO A 708 16.37 12.02 26.18
N VAL A 709 15.13 11.57 26.39
CA VAL A 709 14.17 12.21 27.29
C VAL A 709 13.56 11.16 28.21
N ILE A 710 13.44 11.49 29.50
CA ILE A 710 12.73 10.66 30.47
C ILE A 710 11.22 10.88 30.30
N LEU A 711 10.48 9.80 30.11
CA LEU A 711 9.01 9.82 30.03
C LEU A 711 8.36 9.61 31.39
N GLY A 712 9.01 8.86 32.26
CA GLY A 712 8.51 8.49 33.57
C GLY A 712 9.47 7.55 34.30
N GLY A 713 9.12 7.21 35.53
CA GLY A 713 9.89 6.28 36.34
C GLY A 713 9.04 5.51 37.34
N ALA A 714 9.59 4.42 37.84
CA ALA A 714 8.96 3.63 38.90
C ALA A 714 9.99 3.15 39.92
N LEU A 715 9.64 3.21 41.20
CA LEU A 715 10.38 2.50 42.24
C LEU A 715 9.95 1.04 42.22
N VAL A 716 10.89 0.14 41.95
CA VAL A 716 10.67 -1.30 41.93
C VAL A 716 11.11 -1.89 43.27
N ILE A 717 10.16 -2.53 43.95
CA ILE A 717 10.36 -3.24 45.20
C ILE A 717 10.44 -4.74 44.90
N PRO A 718 11.60 -5.39 45.11
CA PRO A 718 11.71 -6.83 44.89
C PRO A 718 10.98 -7.61 46.00
N GLN A 719 10.47 -8.79 45.64
CA GLN A 719 9.85 -9.74 46.57
C GLN A 719 10.72 -10.00 47.79
N GLY A 720 12.03 -10.06 47.60
CA GLY A 720 12.91 -10.35 48.73
C GLY A 720 13.02 -9.26 49.79
N LEU A 721 13.05 -8.00 49.35
CA LEU A 721 12.99 -6.87 50.28
C LEU A 721 11.66 -6.85 51.03
N LEU A 722 10.54 -7.10 50.34
CA LEU A 722 9.22 -7.08 50.95
C LEU A 722 9.03 -8.21 51.98
N ALA A 723 9.48 -9.42 51.66
CA ALA A 723 9.46 -10.56 52.59
C ALA A 723 10.30 -10.29 53.84
N LYS A 724 11.48 -9.67 53.68
CA LYS A 724 12.33 -9.22 54.80
C LYS A 724 11.62 -8.21 55.69
N LEU A 725 10.95 -7.21 55.09
CA LEU A 725 10.15 -6.22 55.83
C LEU A 725 8.91 -6.84 56.50
N LYS A 726 8.40 -7.96 55.99
CA LYS A 726 7.32 -8.75 56.61
C LYS A 726 7.80 -9.64 57.76
N GLY A 727 9.11 -9.73 58.02
CA GLY A 727 9.68 -10.63 59.02
C GLY A 727 9.57 -12.10 58.64
N GLN A 728 9.38 -12.42 57.35
CA GLN A 728 9.34 -13.79 56.85
C GLN A 728 10.78 -14.32 56.72
N THR A 729 11.21 -15.11 57.70
CA THR A 729 12.55 -15.74 57.77
C THR A 729 12.63 -17.02 56.94
N THR A 730 12.53 -16.91 55.62
CA THR A 730 12.88 -18.01 54.67
C THR A 730 14.10 -17.64 53.80
N PHE A 731 14.78 -16.56 54.14
CA PHE A 731 15.43 -15.66 53.18
C PHE A 731 16.89 -15.95 52.78
N SER A 732 17.40 -17.18 52.96
CA SER A 732 18.73 -17.52 52.43
C SER A 732 18.84 -18.91 51.83
N LEU A 733 18.17 -19.91 52.42
CA LEU A 733 18.17 -21.28 51.90
C LEU A 733 17.31 -21.45 50.64
N ASP A 734 16.17 -20.75 50.54
CA ASP A 734 15.21 -20.94 49.43
C ASP A 734 15.62 -20.17 48.16
N ALA A 735 16.11 -18.93 48.27
CA ALA A 735 16.61 -18.14 47.14
C ALA A 735 17.90 -18.75 46.54
N GLN A 736 18.86 -19.15 47.39
CA GLN A 736 20.03 -19.89 46.93
C GLN A 736 19.65 -21.26 46.34
N ALA A 737 18.57 -21.89 46.84
CA ALA A 737 18.06 -23.12 46.26
C ALA A 737 17.39 -22.90 44.90
N ARG A 738 16.60 -21.84 44.70
CA ARG A 738 16.01 -21.49 43.40
C ARG A 738 17.08 -21.16 42.37
N ALA A 739 18.02 -20.27 42.70
CA ALA A 739 19.13 -19.93 41.81
C ALA A 739 19.99 -21.17 41.46
N ARG A 740 20.19 -22.08 42.43
CA ARG A 740 20.85 -23.37 42.17
C ARG A 740 20.04 -24.25 41.22
N VAL A 741 18.73 -24.36 41.42
CA VAL A 741 17.81 -25.15 40.60
C VAL A 741 17.74 -24.61 39.17
N GLU A 742 17.65 -23.29 38.99
CA GLU A 742 17.65 -22.63 37.68
C GLU A 742 18.96 -22.86 36.93
N ARG A 743 20.10 -22.71 37.60
CA ARG A 743 21.41 -22.98 36.98
C ARG A 743 21.52 -24.42 36.48
N ILE A 744 21.10 -25.39 37.29
CA ILE A 744 21.12 -26.82 36.91
C ILE A 744 20.16 -27.06 35.73
N ALA A 745 18.97 -26.45 35.76
CA ALA A 745 17.99 -26.57 34.68
C ALA A 745 18.52 -26.00 33.34
N MET A 746 19.13 -24.81 33.37
CA MET A 746 19.75 -24.18 32.21
C MET A 746 20.87 -25.05 31.63
N GLU A 747 21.79 -25.53 32.48
CA GLU A 747 22.87 -26.43 32.04
C GLU A 747 22.33 -27.73 31.43
N ALA A 748 21.27 -28.31 32.00
CA ALA A 748 20.62 -29.51 31.49
C ALA A 748 20.06 -29.30 30.07
N VAL A 749 19.34 -28.19 29.84
CA VAL A 749 18.76 -27.86 28.54
C VAL A 749 19.85 -27.56 27.51
N ILE A 750 20.86 -26.74 27.85
CA ILE A 750 21.98 -26.41 26.96
C ILE A 750 22.71 -27.69 26.52
N ASN A 751 22.99 -28.59 27.45
CA ASN A 751 23.68 -29.85 27.15
C ASN A 751 22.82 -30.79 26.30
N ALA A 752 21.52 -30.86 26.54
CA ALA A 752 20.59 -31.66 25.75
C ALA A 752 20.50 -31.15 24.30
N GLU A 753 20.40 -29.83 24.09
CA GLU A 753 20.32 -29.25 22.75
C GLU A 753 21.66 -29.34 22.00
N ARG A 754 22.80 -29.15 22.67
CA ARG A 754 24.12 -29.39 22.05
C ARG A 754 24.31 -30.83 21.59
N LYS A 755 23.78 -31.81 22.33
CA LYS A 755 23.82 -33.23 21.91
C LYS A 755 23.03 -33.51 20.63
N LYS A 756 22.00 -32.69 20.32
CA LYS A 756 21.28 -32.73 19.04
C LYS A 756 22.06 -32.07 17.89
N GLY A 757 23.26 -31.54 18.14
CA GLY A 757 24.08 -30.84 17.15
C GLY A 757 23.68 -29.38 16.94
N PHE A 758 22.91 -28.79 17.86
CA PHE A 758 22.39 -27.44 17.73
C PHE A 758 23.38 -26.40 18.26
N THR A 759 23.38 -25.20 17.67
CA THR A 759 24.18 -24.05 18.14
C THR A 759 23.37 -23.25 19.14
N ILE A 760 23.93 -22.96 20.32
CA ILE A 760 23.19 -22.41 21.47
C ILE A 760 23.66 -21.00 21.81
N PHE A 761 22.69 -20.11 22.06
CA PHE A 761 22.91 -18.76 22.58
C PHE A 761 22.08 -18.58 23.85
N ASP A 762 22.74 -18.22 24.95
CA ASP A 762 22.08 -17.83 26.21
C ASP A 762 21.66 -16.36 26.11
N VAL A 763 20.36 -16.10 26.24
CA VAL A 763 19.74 -14.78 26.17
C VAL A 763 18.93 -14.43 27.41
N SER A 764 18.98 -15.25 28.47
CA SER A 764 18.25 -15.07 29.73
C SER A 764 18.47 -13.68 30.35
N ALA A 765 19.73 -13.21 30.36
CA ALA A 765 20.09 -11.89 30.87
C ALA A 765 19.47 -10.71 30.08
N GLN A 766 19.03 -10.93 28.84
CA GLN A 766 18.42 -9.90 28.01
C GLN A 766 16.92 -9.72 28.28
N LYS A 767 16.30 -10.62 29.07
CA LYS A 767 14.87 -10.63 29.42
C LYS A 767 13.96 -10.50 28.19
N CYS A 768 14.25 -11.28 27.15
CA CYS A 768 13.53 -11.22 25.88
C CYS A 768 12.19 -11.99 25.89
N GLY A 769 11.84 -12.67 26.99
CA GLY A 769 10.67 -13.55 27.10
C GLY A 769 10.96 -15.03 26.82
N TRP A 770 12.23 -15.40 26.66
CA TRP A 770 12.77 -16.76 26.64
C TRP A 770 14.24 -16.75 27.11
N ASP A 771 14.77 -17.90 27.50
CA ASP A 771 16.13 -18.02 28.05
C ASP A 771 17.19 -18.44 27.02
N ILE A 772 16.87 -19.38 26.14
CA ILE A 772 17.84 -20.02 25.23
C ILE A 772 17.35 -19.94 23.79
N THR A 773 18.18 -19.38 22.91
CA THR A 773 18.01 -19.57 21.46
C THR A 773 18.84 -20.78 21.02
N SER A 774 18.16 -21.80 20.49
CA SER A 774 18.76 -23.04 20.02
C SER A 774 18.57 -23.18 18.51
N ARG A 775 19.68 -23.12 17.77
CA ARG A 775 19.70 -23.10 16.30
C ARG A 775 19.99 -24.50 15.74
N PRO A 776 19.05 -25.12 15.02
CA PRO A 776 19.28 -26.40 14.37
C PRO A 776 20.35 -26.31 13.25
N PRO A 777 21.06 -27.40 12.93
CA PRO A 777 21.95 -27.46 11.79
C PRO A 777 21.16 -27.37 10.48
N VAL A 778 21.86 -27.00 9.42
CA VAL A 778 21.32 -26.98 8.05
C VAL A 778 21.09 -28.42 7.59
N ASN A 779 19.94 -28.69 6.99
CA ASN A 779 19.61 -30.00 6.44
C ASN A 779 20.50 -30.32 5.23
N ALA A 780 20.62 -31.61 4.89
CA ALA A 780 21.44 -32.08 3.76
C ALA A 780 20.96 -31.55 2.39
N ASP A 781 19.70 -31.15 2.27
CA ASP A 781 19.09 -30.52 1.09
C ASP A 781 19.30 -28.99 1.03
N GLY A 782 20.02 -28.43 2.01
CA GLY A 782 20.25 -26.98 2.14
C GLY A 782 19.10 -26.22 2.80
N SER A 783 18.02 -26.90 3.22
CA SER A 783 16.91 -26.26 3.95
C SER A 783 17.30 -25.95 5.40
N ILE A 784 16.75 -24.86 5.94
CA ILE A 784 17.10 -24.32 7.26
C ILE A 784 15.85 -24.36 8.15
N LEU A 785 15.92 -25.16 9.22
CA LEU A 785 14.88 -25.16 10.25
C LEU A 785 14.90 -23.83 11.03
N PRO A 786 13.76 -23.35 11.53
CA PRO A 786 13.71 -22.14 12.36
C PRO A 786 14.47 -22.33 13.68
N ASP A 787 15.05 -21.24 14.20
CA ASP A 787 15.61 -21.21 15.55
C ASP A 787 14.52 -21.56 16.57
N ARG A 788 14.86 -22.38 17.57
CA ARG A 788 13.99 -22.70 18.71
C ARG A 788 14.20 -21.69 19.82
N HIS A 789 13.12 -21.16 20.38
CA HIS A 789 13.16 -20.27 21.54
C HIS A 789 12.68 -21.04 22.77
N ILE A 790 13.60 -21.33 23.68
CA ILE A 790 13.36 -22.22 24.80
C ILE A 790 13.33 -21.40 26.10
N GLU A 791 12.19 -21.46 26.78
CA GLU A 791 12.01 -20.95 28.14
C GLU A 791 12.26 -22.09 29.13
N VAL A 792 13.13 -21.88 30.12
CA VAL A 792 13.58 -22.95 31.01
C VAL A 792 13.00 -22.77 32.41
N LYS A 793 12.17 -23.72 32.84
CA LYS A 793 11.62 -23.74 34.20
C LYS A 793 12.20 -24.90 35.01
N GLY A 794 13.13 -24.56 35.91
CA GLY A 794 13.66 -25.47 36.92
C GLY A 794 12.71 -25.59 38.12
N ARG A 795 12.43 -26.82 38.59
CA ARG A 795 11.63 -27.06 39.79
C ARG A 795 12.24 -28.14 40.68
N ALA A 796 12.17 -27.95 41.99
CA ALA A 796 12.58 -28.99 42.93
C ALA A 796 11.59 -30.16 42.88
N LYS A 797 12.09 -31.40 42.89
CA LYS A 797 11.24 -32.60 42.84
C LYS A 797 10.26 -32.61 44.04
N GLY A 798 8.96 -32.67 43.75
CA GLY A 798 7.87 -32.65 44.75
C GLY A 798 6.99 -31.38 44.73
N GLN A 799 7.35 -30.34 43.98
CA GLN A 799 6.45 -29.21 43.72
C GLN A 799 5.38 -29.58 42.67
N SER A 800 4.16 -29.05 42.82
CA SER A 800 3.02 -29.36 41.94
C SER A 800 2.74 -28.29 40.89
N THR A 801 3.37 -27.12 40.96
CA THR A 801 3.03 -25.98 40.09
C THR A 801 4.25 -25.30 39.46
N ILE A 802 4.07 -24.81 38.24
CA ILE A 802 4.99 -23.89 37.55
C ILE A 802 4.31 -22.54 37.40
N THR A 803 5.06 -21.46 37.66
CA THR A 803 4.60 -20.09 37.46
C THR A 803 5.24 -19.57 36.19
N VAL A 804 4.42 -19.02 35.30
CA VAL A 804 4.84 -18.43 34.03
C VAL A 804 4.36 -16.98 34.00
N SER A 805 5.23 -16.05 33.63
CA SER A 805 4.87 -14.62 33.56
C SER A 805 3.94 -14.33 32.38
N ARG A 806 3.19 -13.23 32.45
CA ARG A 806 2.36 -12.77 31.34
C ARG A 806 3.20 -12.54 30.08
N ASN A 807 4.38 -11.94 30.25
CA ASN A 807 5.29 -11.65 29.15
C ASN A 807 5.73 -12.94 28.44
N GLU A 808 6.11 -13.97 29.20
CA GLU A 808 6.46 -15.30 28.67
C GLU A 808 5.29 -15.93 27.90
N ILE A 809 4.05 -15.86 28.43
CA ILE A 809 2.86 -16.40 27.76
C ILE A 809 2.58 -15.66 26.46
N LEU A 810 2.59 -14.33 26.48
CA LEU A 810 2.35 -13.53 25.27
C LEU A 810 3.44 -13.78 24.24
N TYR A 811 4.71 -13.82 24.64
CA TYR A 811 5.81 -14.13 23.73
C TYR A 811 5.64 -15.52 23.09
N ALA A 812 5.30 -16.53 23.89
CA ALA A 812 5.04 -17.88 23.41
C ALA A 812 3.89 -17.96 22.41
N LEU A 813 2.80 -17.20 22.62
CA LEU A 813 1.69 -17.13 21.66
C LEU A 813 2.09 -16.45 20.34
N ASN A 814 2.95 -15.43 20.40
CA ASN A 814 3.44 -14.73 19.21
C ASN A 814 4.42 -15.58 18.38
N GLN A 815 5.15 -16.49 19.03
CA GLN A 815 6.19 -17.32 18.44
C GLN A 815 5.84 -18.82 18.57
N ALA A 816 4.55 -19.15 18.46
CA ALA A 816 4.02 -20.49 18.75
C ALA A 816 4.68 -21.60 17.91
N ASP A 817 5.12 -21.28 16.69
CA ASP A 817 5.83 -22.18 15.79
C ASP A 817 7.23 -22.59 16.26
N LYS A 818 7.85 -21.81 17.15
CA LYS A 818 9.23 -22.04 17.62
C LYS A 818 9.45 -21.97 19.13
N PHE A 819 8.46 -21.51 19.88
CA PHE A 819 8.53 -21.43 21.34
C PHE A 819 8.35 -22.80 21.98
N ILE A 820 9.24 -23.11 22.92
CA ILE A 820 9.24 -24.37 23.66
C ILE A 820 9.41 -24.07 25.14
N LEU A 821 8.54 -24.63 25.96
CA LEU A 821 8.72 -24.66 27.41
C LEU A 821 9.51 -25.92 27.79
N ALA A 822 10.69 -25.74 28.36
CA ALA A 822 11.53 -26.83 28.87
C ALA A 822 11.43 -26.90 30.40
N ILE A 823 10.97 -28.04 30.92
CA ILE A 823 10.85 -28.27 32.36
C ILE A 823 11.97 -29.22 32.81
N VAL A 824 12.67 -28.85 33.89
CA VAL A 824 13.70 -29.70 34.51
C VAL A 824 13.38 -29.89 35.99
N LEU A 825 13.29 -31.14 36.42
CA LEU A 825 13.05 -31.49 37.83
C LEU A 825 14.39 -31.77 38.50
N VAL A 826 14.76 -30.96 39.49
CA VAL A 826 16.05 -31.04 40.17
C VAL A 826 15.88 -31.73 41.53
N ASN A 827 16.69 -32.76 41.76
CA ASN A 827 16.75 -33.51 43.01
C ASN A 827 17.64 -32.81 44.04
N THR A 828 17.52 -33.22 45.31
CA THR A 828 18.31 -32.68 46.43
C THR A 828 19.81 -32.97 46.32
N ASP A 829 20.21 -33.98 45.56
CA ASP A 829 21.61 -34.38 45.29
C ASP A 829 22.21 -33.72 44.02
N ASN A 830 21.53 -32.72 43.46
CA ASN A 830 21.84 -32.06 42.19
C ASN A 830 21.71 -32.93 40.94
N SER A 831 21.24 -34.18 41.03
CA SER A 831 20.76 -34.91 39.85
C SER A 831 19.46 -34.29 39.34
N PHE A 832 19.10 -34.54 38.08
CA PHE A 832 17.89 -33.98 37.48
C PHE A 832 17.17 -34.99 36.57
N GLU A 833 15.87 -34.76 36.37
CA GLU A 833 15.04 -35.46 35.40
C GLU A 833 14.57 -34.46 34.32
N GLY A 834 14.58 -34.91 33.05
CA GLY A 834 14.32 -34.06 31.88
C GLY A 834 15.60 -33.75 31.08
N PRO A 835 15.61 -32.69 30.25
CA PRO A 835 14.53 -31.70 30.06
C PRO A 835 13.30 -32.29 29.36
N TYR A 836 12.12 -31.92 29.86
CA TYR A 836 10.83 -32.25 29.26
C TYR A 836 10.38 -31.07 28.39
N TYR A 837 10.30 -31.27 27.07
CA TYR A 837 9.95 -30.21 26.12
C TYR A 837 8.46 -30.21 25.79
N ILE A 838 7.85 -29.04 25.88
CA ILE A 838 6.43 -28.81 25.59
C ILE A 838 6.33 -27.76 24.48
N ALA A 839 5.87 -28.20 23.31
CA ALA A 839 5.53 -27.31 22.21
C ALA A 839 4.12 -26.73 22.40
N ASN A 840 3.91 -25.49 21.95
CA ASN A 840 2.64 -24.76 22.10
C ASN A 840 2.05 -24.82 23.52
N PRO A 841 2.83 -24.47 24.57
CA PRO A 841 2.41 -24.64 25.95
C PRO A 841 1.12 -23.86 26.28
N PHE A 842 0.88 -22.73 25.61
CA PHE A 842 -0.27 -21.86 25.83
C PHE A 842 -1.12 -21.72 24.57
N THR A 843 -2.44 -21.61 24.78
CA THR A 843 -3.43 -21.46 23.69
C THR A 843 -4.35 -20.25 23.87
N LYS A 844 -4.23 -19.54 25.00
CA LYS A 844 -5.04 -18.37 25.35
C LYS A 844 -4.19 -17.33 26.05
N GLU A 845 -4.52 -16.07 25.81
CA GLU A 845 -3.93 -14.93 26.53
C GLU A 845 -4.31 -14.96 28.01
N PRO A 846 -3.44 -14.45 28.91
CA PRO A 846 -3.79 -14.12 30.28
C PRO A 846 -4.82 -12.98 30.33
N ASP A 847 -5.61 -12.91 31.41
CA ASP A 847 -6.53 -11.78 31.63
C ASP A 847 -5.75 -10.46 31.84
N TRP A 848 -6.38 -9.31 31.65
CA TRP A 848 -5.73 -7.99 31.71
C TRP A 848 -5.11 -7.70 33.09
N ALA A 849 -5.66 -8.24 34.18
CA ALA A 849 -5.14 -8.12 35.54
C ALA A 849 -4.18 -9.26 35.93
N GLU A 850 -4.02 -10.28 35.07
CA GLU A 850 -3.16 -11.43 35.32
C GLU A 850 -1.72 -11.11 34.87
N THR A 851 -0.81 -11.03 35.84
CA THR A 851 0.63 -10.75 35.66
C THR A 851 1.45 -12.05 35.57
N SER A 852 0.95 -13.13 36.16
CA SER A 852 1.52 -14.47 36.07
C SER A 852 0.43 -15.53 36.23
N LYS A 853 0.71 -16.73 35.73
CA LYS A 853 -0.21 -17.87 35.80
C LYS A 853 0.46 -19.08 36.41
N ASN A 854 -0.19 -19.68 37.41
CA ASN A 854 0.21 -20.96 37.97
C ASN A 854 -0.41 -22.10 37.15
N LEU A 855 0.44 -22.98 36.64
CA LEU A 855 0.08 -24.16 35.87
C LEU A 855 0.39 -25.43 36.64
N ASP A 856 -0.50 -26.42 36.52
CA ASP A 856 -0.30 -27.75 37.09
C ASP A 856 0.84 -28.48 36.39
N LEU A 857 1.84 -28.90 37.17
CA LEU A 857 3.05 -29.55 36.65
C LEU A 857 2.75 -30.92 36.03
N ALA A 858 1.85 -31.71 36.62
CA ALA A 858 1.54 -33.04 36.13
C ALA A 858 0.87 -32.96 34.74
N ALA A 859 -0.10 -32.07 34.58
CA ALA A 859 -0.76 -31.81 33.29
C ALA A 859 0.21 -31.30 32.21
N LEU A 860 1.22 -30.51 32.58
CA LEU A 860 2.27 -30.06 31.65
C LEU A 860 3.19 -31.22 31.23
N LEU A 861 3.61 -32.06 32.18
CA LEU A 861 4.47 -33.21 31.91
C LEU A 861 3.77 -34.27 31.04
N GLU A 862 2.46 -34.46 31.17
CA GLU A 862 1.68 -35.33 30.26
C GLU A 862 1.72 -34.86 28.80
N ARG A 863 1.85 -33.55 28.57
CA ARG A 863 1.98 -32.96 27.23
C ARG A 863 3.41 -32.94 26.71
N ALA A 864 4.40 -33.31 27.53
CA ALA A 864 5.79 -33.29 27.11
C ALA A 864 6.06 -34.38 26.09
N SER A 865 6.60 -34.00 24.94
CA SER A 865 7.01 -34.96 23.92
C SER A 865 8.49 -35.28 24.07
N LYS A 866 8.84 -36.56 23.89
CA LYS A 866 10.24 -37.03 23.92
C LYS A 866 11.03 -36.64 22.66
N ASP A 867 10.34 -36.27 21.58
CA ASP A 867 10.92 -36.08 20.24
C ASP A 867 10.80 -34.64 19.70
N VAL A 868 10.69 -33.62 20.57
CA VAL A 868 10.64 -32.20 20.14
C VAL A 868 11.99 -31.63 19.73
#